data_AF-A0A4Y1R5M4-F1
#
_entry.id   AF-A0A4Y1R5M4-F1
#
_cell.length_a   1.000
_cell.length_b   1.000
_cell.length_c   1.000
_cell.angle_alpha   90.00
_cell.angle_beta   90.00
_cell.angle_gamma   90.00
#
_symmetry.space_group_name_H-M   'P 1'
#
loop_
_entity.id
_entity.type
_entity.pdbx_description
1 polymer ?
#
loop_
_entity_poly.entity_id
_entity_poly.type
_entity_poly.pdbx_seq_one_letter_code
_entity_poly.pdbx_strand_id
1 'polypeptide(L)'
;TLVIVLSLLHHVHGDVTSTKGCDIFQGKWVYDASYPLYNSAKCSFIEKEFDCLKNGRPDKYYLKYRWQPTGCSLTRFNGQDFLQRFRGKSIMFVGDSLSLNQWQSLTCMLHTANPHTPYKLFRIGGLSTFTFPAYNVKVMFSRNAFLVDIIATKAGRVLKLDSIESGKMWKGIDFLIFNTWHWWLHSGRKQPWDLIQEGNRLYKDMDRLVAYKKGLNTWARWIDTNLDPKKTRVFFQGVSPDHNNGGDWGEPTAKHCEGQMRPVVGHQYPAGSHPAELVVERVLHSMSKPAYLLNVTTLSQLRKDGHPSVYGHGGHRDMDCSHWCLAGIGGVVSQYWVREQVNNAGSGCDLFHGEWVYDRSYPLYISTDCPFILKEFDCQKNGRPDNEYLKYRWKPTSCDLPRFDGRSFLGRFRGKRILFVGDSLSMNQWQSLTCLLHKSVPEANYTLSKVGGVSTFKFPAYDVSIVLSRDAFLVDVVNESNGRVLMLDSIQNGSYWRTFDVLVFNTWHWWLHTGRKQPWAEVRYGVNNVHNDIDRMKAYEKALTTWARWVESSVDPSKTKVFFQGVSPDHMRSREWGDNAKSETCFGQTAPVLGTQYPGGSHPAQVILERVLRTMSKPVYLLNITTLSQLRKDGHPSFYGFGGRRSIDCTHWCLPGIPDSWNQILFAALFQ
;
A
#
# COMPACT_ATOMS: atom_id res chain seq x y z
N THR A 1 12.54 61.10 -9.36
CA THR A 1 12.98 59.70 -9.46
C THR A 1 12.15 58.86 -8.51
N LEU A 2 11.55 57.78 -9.04
CA LEU A 2 10.73 56.74 -8.40
C LEU A 2 9.41 57.16 -7.72
N VAL A 3 8.30 56.87 -8.41
CA VAL A 3 6.95 56.78 -7.84
C VAL A 3 6.71 55.33 -7.43
N ILE A 4 6.37 55.14 -6.15
CA ILE A 4 6.01 53.87 -5.54
C ILE A 4 4.57 53.53 -5.93
N VAL A 5 4.36 52.40 -6.62
CA VAL A 5 3.03 51.85 -6.89
C VAL A 5 2.74 50.76 -5.85
N LEU A 6 1.75 51.03 -4.99
CA LEU A 6 1.16 50.07 -4.07
C LEU A 6 0.45 48.95 -4.84
N SER A 7 0.86 47.70 -4.63
CA SER A 7 0.11 46.50 -4.98
C SER A 7 -0.69 46.02 -3.76
N LEU A 8 -2.02 46.13 -3.85
CA LEU A 8 -2.99 45.53 -2.94
C LEU A 8 -2.99 44.00 -3.08
N LEU A 9 -2.36 43.31 -2.12
CA LEU A 9 -2.53 41.89 -1.89
C LEU A 9 -3.95 41.62 -1.39
N HIS A 10 -4.80 41.00 -2.21
CA HIS A 10 -5.98 40.30 -1.72
C HIS A 10 -5.53 38.97 -1.11
N HIS A 11 -5.58 38.88 0.21
CA HIS A 11 -5.55 37.62 0.94
C HIS A 11 -6.79 36.80 0.62
N VAL A 12 -6.63 35.77 -0.20
CA VAL A 12 -7.56 34.63 -0.23
C VAL A 12 -6.91 33.51 0.57
N HIS A 13 -7.45 33.28 1.77
CA HIS A 13 -7.17 32.09 2.57
C HIS A 13 -7.72 30.87 1.84
N GLY A 14 -6.87 30.22 1.06
CA GLY A 14 -7.04 28.82 0.66
C GLY A 14 -6.28 27.96 1.65
N ASP A 15 -7.00 27.25 2.51
CA ASP A 15 -6.44 26.24 3.41
C ASP A 15 -5.92 25.07 2.56
N VAL A 16 -4.68 25.21 2.07
CA VAL A 16 -3.91 24.11 1.49
C VAL A 16 -3.48 23.25 2.66
N THR A 17 -4.32 22.28 3.00
CA THR A 17 -3.93 21.14 3.82
C THR A 17 -2.87 20.35 3.04
N SER A 18 -1.61 20.76 3.20
CA SER A 18 -0.43 20.02 2.76
C SER A 18 -0.33 18.72 3.56
N THR A 19 -1.06 17.70 3.13
CA THR A 19 -0.72 16.32 3.45
C THR A 19 0.56 16.00 2.69
N LYS A 20 1.68 15.75 3.40
CA LYS A 20 2.92 15.22 2.80
C LYS A 20 2.71 13.80 2.26
N GLY A 21 1.94 13.68 1.17
CA GLY A 21 1.81 12.49 0.33
C GLY A 21 2.66 12.65 -0.93
N CYS A 22 3.16 11.55 -1.48
CA CYS A 22 3.84 11.58 -2.77
C CYS A 22 2.82 11.75 -3.90
N ASP A 23 2.90 12.86 -4.63
CA ASP A 23 2.18 13.00 -5.90
C ASP A 23 2.87 12.14 -6.97
N ILE A 24 2.25 11.00 -7.30
CA ILE A 24 2.79 10.04 -8.26
C ILE A 24 2.78 10.54 -9.71
N PHE A 25 2.06 11.63 -9.99
CA PHE A 25 1.94 12.24 -11.31
C PHE A 25 2.95 13.36 -11.57
N GLN A 26 3.68 13.80 -10.54
CA GLN A 26 4.74 14.80 -10.63
C GLN A 26 6.12 14.14 -10.57
N GLY A 27 6.97 14.34 -11.58
CA GLY A 27 8.16 13.51 -11.75
C GLY A 27 8.87 13.72 -13.08
N LYS A 28 9.72 12.77 -13.46
CA LYS A 28 10.44 12.77 -14.75
C LYS A 28 10.57 11.37 -15.32
N TRP A 29 10.77 11.27 -16.63
CA TRP A 29 11.16 10.03 -17.28
C TRP A 29 12.64 9.74 -17.07
N VAL A 30 12.94 8.50 -16.67
CA VAL A 30 14.28 8.00 -16.39
C VAL A 30 14.48 6.72 -17.19
N TYR A 31 15.64 6.60 -17.82
CA TYR A 31 16.03 5.38 -18.52
C TYR A 31 16.19 4.23 -17.52
N ASP A 32 15.60 3.08 -17.83
CA ASP A 32 15.67 1.85 -17.05
C ASP A 32 15.70 0.64 -17.99
N ALA A 33 16.82 -0.08 -17.97
CA ALA A 33 17.04 -1.24 -18.84
C ALA A 33 16.03 -2.38 -18.59
N SER A 34 15.44 -2.45 -17.38
CA SER A 34 14.45 -3.46 -16.99
C SER A 34 13.07 -3.23 -17.62
N TYR A 35 12.82 -2.07 -18.23
CA TYR A 35 11.59 -1.81 -18.98
C TYR A 35 11.70 -2.40 -20.40
N PRO A 36 10.58 -2.72 -21.09
CA PRO A 36 9.19 -2.45 -20.71
C PRO A 36 8.67 -3.40 -19.60
N LEU A 37 7.48 -3.11 -19.06
CA LEU A 37 6.83 -3.94 -18.05
C LEU A 37 6.47 -5.35 -18.58
N TYR A 38 6.28 -5.48 -19.89
CA TYR A 38 5.90 -6.72 -20.56
C TYR A 38 6.45 -6.75 -21.99
N ASN A 39 6.59 -7.95 -22.54
CA ASN A 39 6.93 -8.15 -23.94
C ASN A 39 5.63 -8.22 -24.77
N SER A 40 5.34 -7.19 -25.57
CA SER A 40 4.11 -7.12 -26.38
C SER A 40 4.02 -8.21 -27.44
N ALA A 41 5.15 -8.76 -27.91
CA ALA A 41 5.15 -9.86 -28.87
C ALA A 41 4.48 -11.14 -28.35
N LYS A 42 4.29 -11.27 -27.02
CA LYS A 42 3.56 -12.38 -26.40
C LYS A 42 2.03 -12.21 -26.41
N CYS A 43 1.52 -11.08 -26.87
CA CYS A 43 0.10 -10.74 -26.82
C CYS A 43 -0.49 -10.66 -28.22
N SER A 44 -0.99 -11.79 -28.73
CA SER A 44 -1.55 -11.90 -30.08
C SER A 44 -2.79 -11.04 -30.33
N PHE A 45 -3.43 -10.54 -29.27
CA PHE A 45 -4.66 -9.75 -29.32
C PHE A 45 -4.42 -8.23 -29.34
N ILE A 46 -3.16 -7.75 -29.34
CA ILE A 46 -2.87 -6.32 -29.54
C ILE A 46 -3.24 -5.94 -30.98
N GLU A 47 -3.91 -4.80 -31.12
CA GLU A 47 -4.35 -4.30 -32.41
C GLU A 47 -3.20 -3.68 -33.22
N LYS A 48 -3.32 -3.75 -34.55
CA LYS A 48 -2.24 -3.41 -35.47
C LYS A 48 -1.79 -1.96 -35.28
N GLU A 49 -2.72 -1.04 -35.04
CA GLU A 49 -2.42 0.38 -34.78
C GLU A 49 -1.47 0.63 -33.62
N PHE A 50 -1.36 -0.29 -32.65
CA PHE A 50 -0.52 -0.11 -31.46
C PHE A 50 0.72 -1.01 -31.44
N ASP A 51 0.80 -2.03 -32.30
CA ASP A 51 1.90 -3.01 -32.32
C ASP A 51 3.09 -2.55 -33.17
N CYS A 52 3.76 -1.50 -32.69
CA CYS A 52 4.87 -0.85 -33.41
C CYS A 52 6.04 -1.80 -33.71
N LEU A 53 6.34 -2.72 -32.80
CA LEU A 53 7.42 -3.70 -33.01
C LEU A 53 7.07 -4.66 -34.14
N LYS A 54 5.84 -5.19 -34.17
CA LYS A 54 5.37 -6.05 -35.26
C LYS A 54 5.25 -5.31 -36.59
N ASN A 55 4.94 -4.02 -36.54
CA ASN A 55 4.90 -3.15 -37.72
C ASN A 55 6.29 -2.66 -38.17
N GLY A 56 7.38 -3.13 -37.55
CA GLY A 56 8.74 -2.91 -38.03
C GLY A 56 9.43 -1.66 -37.50
N ARG A 57 8.95 -1.05 -36.40
CA ARG A 57 9.65 0.06 -35.74
C ARG A 57 11.04 -0.38 -35.27
N PRO A 58 12.14 0.21 -35.78
CA PRO A 58 13.48 -0.29 -35.52
C PRO A 58 14.06 0.16 -34.18
N ASP A 59 13.73 1.36 -33.71
CA ASP A 59 14.23 1.88 -32.45
C ASP A 59 13.48 1.29 -31.25
N LYS A 60 14.21 0.99 -30.17
CA LYS A 60 13.65 0.37 -28.95
C LYS A 60 13.84 1.25 -27.71
N TYR A 61 14.43 2.43 -27.84
CA TYR A 61 14.72 3.32 -26.72
C TYR A 61 13.46 3.79 -26.00
N TYR A 62 12.37 4.04 -26.75
CA TYR A 62 11.08 4.45 -26.16
C TYR A 62 10.50 3.43 -25.17
N LEU A 63 10.88 2.15 -25.29
CA LEU A 63 10.45 1.08 -24.38
C LEU A 63 11.21 1.09 -23.05
N LYS A 64 12.32 1.83 -22.95
CA LYS A 64 13.27 1.77 -21.83
C LYS A 64 13.13 2.92 -20.85
N TYR A 65 11.99 3.60 -20.84
CA TYR A 65 11.74 4.70 -19.91
C TYR A 65 10.69 4.31 -18.87
N ARG A 66 11.03 4.57 -17.61
CA ARG A 66 10.09 4.56 -16.49
C ARG A 66 9.91 5.96 -15.96
N TRP A 67 8.76 6.25 -15.40
CA TRP A 67 8.54 7.49 -14.70
C TRP A 67 9.01 7.37 -13.25
N GLN A 68 9.66 8.43 -12.76
CA GLN A 68 10.13 8.57 -11.39
C GLN A 68 9.40 9.76 -10.77
N PRO A 69 8.43 9.52 -9.86
CA PRO A 69 7.81 10.58 -9.09
C PRO A 69 8.82 11.35 -8.25
N THR A 70 8.49 12.59 -7.95
CA THR A 70 9.26 13.46 -7.06
C THR A 70 8.90 13.10 -5.62
N GLY A 71 9.86 12.56 -4.87
CA GLY A 71 9.67 12.25 -3.44
C GLY A 71 9.18 10.83 -3.12
N CYS A 72 8.95 9.97 -4.12
CA CYS A 72 8.78 8.53 -3.89
C CYS A 72 9.17 7.71 -5.12
N SER A 73 9.19 6.38 -4.95
CA SER A 73 9.43 5.41 -6.02
C SER A 73 8.18 4.59 -6.31
N LEU A 74 8.01 4.21 -7.57
CA LEU A 74 6.93 3.32 -8.00
C LEU A 74 7.40 1.88 -7.94
N THR A 75 6.63 1.03 -7.25
CA THR A 75 6.85 -0.41 -7.30
C THR A 75 6.47 -0.94 -8.69
N ARG A 76 7.26 -1.87 -9.21
CA ARG A 76 6.98 -2.50 -10.51
C ARG A 76 5.65 -3.27 -10.43
N PHE A 77 4.88 -3.23 -11.52
CA PHE A 77 3.60 -3.94 -11.60
C PHE A 77 3.76 -5.46 -11.39
N ASN A 78 2.88 -6.04 -10.56
CA ASN A 78 2.77 -7.48 -10.33
C ASN A 78 1.39 -7.97 -10.77
N GLY A 79 1.33 -8.70 -11.88
CA GLY A 79 0.05 -9.18 -12.44
C GLY A 79 -0.63 -10.27 -11.62
N GLN A 80 0.12 -11.09 -10.89
CA GLN A 80 -0.46 -12.12 -10.03
C GLN A 80 -1.13 -11.50 -8.80
N ASP A 81 -0.44 -10.55 -8.16
CA ASP A 81 -1.00 -9.76 -7.05
C ASP A 81 -2.26 -9.02 -7.49
N PHE A 82 -2.22 -8.39 -8.68
CA PHE A 82 -3.40 -7.78 -9.28
C PHE A 82 -4.58 -8.77 -9.40
N LEU A 83 -4.38 -9.91 -10.05
CA LEU A 83 -5.46 -10.88 -10.24
C LEU A 83 -6.02 -11.41 -8.91
N GLN A 84 -5.19 -11.55 -7.87
CA GLN A 84 -5.66 -11.94 -6.54
C GLN A 84 -6.46 -10.85 -5.84
N ARG A 85 -5.97 -9.60 -5.84
CA ARG A 85 -6.65 -8.47 -5.19
C ARG A 85 -8.00 -8.15 -5.82
N PHE A 86 -8.10 -8.27 -7.14
CA PHE A 86 -9.33 -8.01 -7.89
C PHE A 86 -10.18 -9.26 -8.09
N ARG A 87 -9.92 -10.36 -7.37
CA ARG A 87 -10.71 -11.59 -7.48
C ARG A 87 -12.20 -11.32 -7.34
N GLY A 88 -12.98 -11.77 -8.32
CA GLY A 88 -14.44 -11.56 -8.37
C GLY A 88 -14.88 -10.15 -8.78
N LYS A 89 -13.96 -9.27 -9.20
CA LYS A 89 -14.24 -7.88 -9.55
C LYS A 89 -14.31 -7.64 -11.07
N SER A 90 -15.02 -6.56 -11.40
CA SER A 90 -15.22 -6.07 -12.76
C SER A 90 -14.63 -4.68 -12.95
N ILE A 91 -13.84 -4.52 -14.00
CA ILE A 91 -13.15 -3.27 -14.37
C ILE A 91 -13.57 -2.92 -15.79
N MET A 92 -14.01 -1.68 -16.03
CA MET A 92 -14.43 -1.23 -17.36
C MET A 92 -13.76 0.09 -17.73
N PHE A 93 -13.03 0.08 -18.83
CA PHE A 93 -12.58 1.28 -19.53
C PHE A 93 -13.72 1.79 -20.41
N VAL A 94 -14.05 3.06 -20.32
CA VAL A 94 -15.12 3.69 -21.10
C VAL A 94 -14.59 4.94 -21.77
N GLY A 95 -14.54 4.95 -23.10
CA GLY A 95 -13.99 6.10 -23.79
C GLY A 95 -13.72 5.90 -25.26
N ASP A 96 -12.77 6.69 -25.75
CA ASP A 96 -12.31 6.67 -27.13
C ASP A 96 -11.24 5.58 -27.38
N SER A 97 -10.53 5.68 -28.51
CA SER A 97 -9.48 4.74 -28.90
C SER A 97 -8.26 4.73 -27.95
N LEU A 98 -8.08 5.74 -27.10
CA LEU A 98 -7.02 5.75 -26.10
C LEU A 98 -7.39 4.94 -24.85
N SER A 99 -8.69 4.82 -24.54
CA SER A 99 -9.17 3.81 -23.59
C SER A 99 -8.94 2.39 -24.09
N LEU A 100 -9.13 2.14 -25.39
CA LEU A 100 -8.80 0.85 -26.01
C LEU A 100 -7.29 0.55 -25.91
N ASN A 101 -6.46 1.56 -26.19
CA ASN A 101 -5.01 1.47 -26.08
C ASN A 101 -4.56 1.13 -24.64
N GLN A 102 -5.13 1.78 -23.62
CA GLN A 102 -4.86 1.44 -22.21
C GLN A 102 -5.37 0.04 -21.84
N TRP A 103 -6.58 -0.34 -22.26
CA TRP A 103 -7.16 -1.66 -21.99
C TRP A 103 -6.31 -2.80 -22.60
N GLN A 104 -5.81 -2.65 -23.84
CA GLN A 104 -4.91 -3.63 -24.44
C GLN A 104 -3.56 -3.71 -23.72
N SER A 105 -3.08 -2.58 -23.19
CA SER A 105 -1.87 -2.57 -22.38
C SER A 105 -2.03 -3.36 -21.08
N LEU A 106 -3.09 -3.09 -20.30
CA LEU A 106 -3.34 -3.79 -19.04
C LEU A 106 -3.60 -5.29 -19.27
N THR A 107 -4.43 -5.66 -20.24
CA THR A 107 -4.72 -7.06 -20.54
C THR A 107 -3.47 -7.83 -20.97
N CYS A 108 -2.57 -7.21 -21.74
CA CYS A 108 -1.29 -7.80 -22.10
C CYS A 108 -0.34 -7.93 -20.89
N MET A 109 -0.29 -6.92 -20.00
CA MET A 109 0.47 -7.00 -18.74
C MET A 109 0.01 -8.18 -17.88
N LEU A 110 -1.30 -8.40 -17.75
CA LEU A 110 -1.87 -9.51 -16.99
C LEU A 110 -1.58 -10.86 -17.65
N HIS A 111 -1.77 -10.96 -18.97
CA HIS A 111 -1.49 -12.18 -19.71
C HIS A 111 -0.02 -12.59 -19.60
N THR A 112 0.91 -11.64 -19.74
CA THR A 112 2.35 -11.92 -19.69
C THR A 112 2.87 -12.23 -18.29
N ALA A 113 2.25 -11.67 -17.25
CA ALA A 113 2.57 -11.99 -15.86
C ALA A 113 2.06 -13.38 -15.43
N ASN A 114 0.99 -13.88 -16.07
CA ASN A 114 0.37 -15.16 -15.75
C ASN A 114 0.14 -16.02 -17.02
N PRO A 115 1.21 -16.42 -17.74
CA PRO A 115 1.11 -17.02 -19.08
C PRO A 115 0.39 -18.38 -19.09
N HIS A 116 0.38 -19.08 -17.95
CA HIS A 116 -0.30 -20.37 -17.80
C HIS A 116 -1.76 -20.25 -17.34
N THR A 117 -2.25 -19.05 -17.02
CA THR A 117 -3.65 -18.85 -16.65
C THR A 117 -4.49 -18.64 -17.92
N PRO A 118 -5.46 -19.51 -18.21
CA PRO A 118 -6.34 -19.32 -19.35
C PRO A 118 -7.14 -18.02 -19.24
N TYR A 119 -7.35 -17.36 -20.38
CA TYR A 119 -8.24 -16.22 -20.49
C TYR A 119 -9.32 -16.45 -21.54
N LYS A 120 -10.41 -15.69 -21.45
CA LYS A 120 -11.45 -15.61 -22.48
C LYS A 120 -11.58 -14.18 -22.97
N LEU A 121 -11.57 -13.98 -24.28
CA LEU A 121 -11.77 -12.67 -24.92
C LEU A 121 -13.02 -12.72 -25.80
N PHE A 122 -13.99 -11.87 -25.52
CA PHE A 122 -15.21 -11.70 -26.30
C PHE A 122 -15.36 -10.26 -26.76
N ARG A 123 -15.85 -10.06 -27.99
CA ARG A 123 -16.16 -8.73 -28.54
C ARG A 123 -17.57 -8.76 -29.12
N ILE A 124 -18.44 -7.89 -28.61
CA ILE A 124 -19.84 -7.76 -29.04
C ILE A 124 -20.13 -6.27 -29.22
N GLY A 125 -20.31 -5.83 -30.47
CA GLY A 125 -20.48 -4.42 -30.79
C GLY A 125 -19.31 -3.58 -30.25
N GLY A 126 -19.63 -2.53 -29.48
CA GLY A 126 -18.63 -1.67 -28.84
C GLY A 126 -18.02 -2.21 -27.53
N LEU A 127 -18.42 -3.39 -27.07
CA LEU A 127 -17.96 -3.98 -25.81
C LEU A 127 -16.94 -5.09 -26.05
N SER A 128 -15.74 -4.95 -25.49
CA SER A 128 -14.73 -6.00 -25.40
C SER A 128 -14.61 -6.47 -23.95
N THR A 129 -14.60 -7.79 -23.70
CA THR A 129 -14.50 -8.37 -22.36
C THR A 129 -13.36 -9.38 -22.32
N PHE A 130 -12.35 -9.12 -21.48
CA PHE A 130 -11.24 -10.01 -21.19
C PHE A 130 -11.43 -10.61 -19.79
N THR A 131 -11.59 -11.93 -19.69
CA THR A 131 -11.88 -12.62 -18.42
C THR A 131 -10.76 -13.59 -18.06
N PHE A 132 -10.34 -13.57 -16.80
CA PHE A 132 -9.49 -14.60 -16.18
C PHE A 132 -10.35 -15.50 -15.29
N PRO A 133 -10.84 -16.67 -15.77
CA PRO A 133 -11.82 -17.48 -15.04
C PRO A 133 -11.32 -17.96 -13.68
N ALA A 134 -10.03 -18.31 -13.56
CA ALA A 134 -9.42 -18.77 -12.30
C ALA A 134 -9.51 -17.75 -11.15
N TYR A 135 -9.65 -16.47 -11.49
CA TYR A 135 -9.78 -15.36 -10.54
C TYR A 135 -11.17 -14.71 -10.59
N ASN A 136 -12.03 -15.12 -11.52
CA ASN A 136 -13.30 -14.45 -11.80
C ASN A 136 -13.13 -12.92 -11.98
N VAL A 137 -12.02 -12.49 -12.61
CA VAL A 137 -11.72 -11.08 -12.91
C VAL A 137 -12.17 -10.77 -14.33
N LYS A 138 -12.89 -9.64 -14.53
CA LYS A 138 -13.29 -9.14 -15.84
C LYS A 138 -12.67 -7.77 -16.10
N VAL A 139 -11.93 -7.64 -17.20
CA VAL A 139 -11.36 -6.37 -17.68
C VAL A 139 -12.01 -6.04 -19.02
N MET A 140 -12.82 -5.00 -19.04
CA MET A 140 -13.73 -4.65 -20.13
C MET A 140 -13.36 -3.31 -20.76
N PHE A 141 -13.67 -3.15 -22.04
CA PHE A 141 -13.62 -1.88 -22.74
C PHE A 141 -14.97 -1.63 -23.42
N SER A 142 -15.57 -0.48 -23.15
CA SER A 142 -16.82 0.00 -23.76
C SER A 142 -16.52 1.25 -24.58
N ARG A 143 -16.67 1.15 -25.89
CA ARG A 143 -16.41 2.25 -26.82
C ARG A 143 -17.50 3.32 -26.69
N ASN A 144 -17.13 4.47 -26.14
CA ASN A 144 -17.94 5.67 -26.15
C ASN A 144 -17.03 6.91 -26.18
N ALA A 145 -16.70 7.36 -27.39
CA ALA A 145 -15.65 8.35 -27.60
C ALA A 145 -15.95 9.73 -26.99
N PHE A 146 -17.22 10.09 -26.81
CA PHE A 146 -17.65 11.40 -26.31
C PHE A 146 -18.31 11.33 -24.93
N LEU A 147 -18.51 10.12 -24.40
CA LEU A 147 -19.34 9.77 -23.24
C LEU A 147 -20.85 10.08 -23.41
N VAL A 148 -21.18 11.13 -24.16
CA VAL A 148 -22.53 11.50 -24.55
C VAL A 148 -22.94 10.90 -25.89
N ASP A 149 -24.24 10.91 -26.17
CA ASP A 149 -24.81 10.19 -27.30
C ASP A 149 -24.61 10.91 -28.65
N ILE A 150 -24.37 10.12 -29.70
CA ILE A 150 -24.56 10.53 -31.10
C ILE A 150 -25.77 9.78 -31.64
N ILE A 151 -26.79 10.50 -32.09
CA ILE A 151 -28.01 9.90 -32.64
C ILE A 151 -28.19 10.26 -34.11
N ALA A 152 -28.77 9.34 -34.88
CA ALA A 152 -29.21 9.63 -36.24
C ALA A 152 -30.59 10.31 -36.19
N THR A 153 -30.72 11.46 -36.85
CA THR A 153 -31.98 12.21 -36.99
C THR A 153 -32.25 12.53 -38.45
N LYS A 154 -33.44 13.04 -38.78
CA LYS A 154 -33.74 13.56 -40.13
C LYS A 154 -32.81 14.69 -40.57
N ALA A 155 -32.22 15.42 -39.62
CA ALA A 155 -31.30 16.53 -39.89
C ALA A 155 -29.83 16.08 -40.01
N GLY A 156 -29.53 14.80 -39.82
CA GLY A 156 -28.17 14.23 -39.79
C GLY A 156 -27.82 13.59 -38.44
N ARG A 157 -26.54 13.26 -38.27
CA ARG A 157 -25.97 12.73 -37.03
C ARG A 157 -25.80 13.87 -36.02
N VAL A 158 -26.41 13.75 -34.85
CA VAL A 158 -26.43 14.81 -33.83
C VAL A 158 -25.67 14.35 -32.60
N LEU A 159 -24.61 15.08 -32.22
CA LEU A 159 -23.93 14.95 -30.94
C LEU A 159 -24.77 15.65 -29.85
N LYS A 160 -25.43 14.88 -29.00
CA LYS A 160 -26.30 15.40 -27.93
C LYS A 160 -25.52 15.56 -26.64
N LEU A 161 -25.15 16.79 -26.30
CA LEU A 161 -24.31 17.07 -25.12
C LEU A 161 -25.00 16.83 -23.78
N ASP A 162 -26.31 16.58 -23.78
CA ASP A 162 -27.20 16.42 -22.62
C ASP A 162 -27.80 15.00 -22.48
N SER A 163 -27.29 14.02 -23.24
CA SER A 163 -27.82 12.65 -23.26
C SER A 163 -26.73 11.59 -23.07
N ILE A 164 -27.00 10.60 -22.21
CA ILE A 164 -26.13 9.43 -21.96
C ILE A 164 -26.99 8.16 -21.84
N GLU A 165 -27.32 7.54 -22.97
CA GLU A 165 -28.04 6.27 -22.99
C GLU A 165 -27.13 5.09 -22.63
N SER A 166 -25.89 5.13 -23.11
CA SER A 166 -24.88 4.08 -22.88
C SER A 166 -24.56 3.83 -21.40
N GLY A 167 -24.88 4.80 -20.53
CA GLY A 167 -24.70 4.70 -19.07
C GLY A 167 -25.38 3.49 -18.43
N LYS A 168 -26.45 2.96 -19.05
CA LYS A 168 -27.10 1.71 -18.59
C LYS A 168 -26.10 0.55 -18.42
N MET A 169 -25.08 0.47 -19.28
CA MET A 169 -24.05 -0.58 -19.26
C MET A 169 -23.00 -0.40 -18.16
N TRP A 170 -22.82 0.82 -17.64
CA TRP A 170 -21.78 1.13 -16.64
C TRP A 170 -22.22 0.77 -15.22
N LYS A 171 -23.52 0.55 -15.00
CA LYS A 171 -24.08 0.19 -13.70
C LYS A 171 -23.63 -1.21 -13.28
N GLY A 172 -23.33 -1.37 -11.99
CA GLY A 172 -22.92 -2.65 -11.41
C GLY A 172 -21.45 -3.03 -11.65
N ILE A 173 -20.66 -2.16 -12.28
CA ILE A 173 -19.22 -2.35 -12.43
C ILE A 173 -18.50 -1.87 -11.17
N ASP A 174 -17.51 -2.63 -10.69
CA ASP A 174 -16.76 -2.27 -9.47
C ASP A 174 -15.80 -1.09 -9.71
N PHE A 175 -15.16 -1.04 -10.87
CA PHE A 175 -14.21 0.00 -11.26
C PHE A 175 -14.50 0.54 -12.66
N LEU A 176 -14.80 1.83 -12.76
CA LEU A 176 -15.00 2.53 -14.03
C LEU A 176 -13.83 3.48 -14.30
N ILE A 177 -13.21 3.36 -15.47
CA ILE A 177 -12.11 4.24 -15.91
C ILE A 177 -12.57 4.94 -17.18
N PHE A 178 -12.90 6.22 -17.06
CA PHE A 178 -13.37 7.04 -18.17
C PHE A 178 -12.21 7.76 -18.85
N ASN A 179 -12.27 7.94 -20.17
CA ASN A 179 -11.45 8.89 -20.90
C ASN A 179 -12.26 9.46 -22.06
N THR A 180 -12.04 10.74 -22.36
CA THR A 180 -12.55 11.33 -23.60
C THR A 180 -11.77 12.61 -23.89
N TRP A 181 -11.18 12.72 -25.08
CA TRP A 181 -10.64 13.98 -25.60
C TRP A 181 -10.29 13.87 -27.08
N HIS A 182 -9.55 12.83 -27.46
CA HIS A 182 -8.90 12.72 -28.77
C HIS A 182 -9.90 12.90 -29.93
N TRP A 183 -11.10 12.34 -29.80
CA TRP A 183 -12.14 12.40 -30.82
C TRP A 183 -12.86 13.76 -30.92
N TRP A 184 -12.80 14.61 -29.88
CA TRP A 184 -13.40 15.96 -29.92
C TRP A 184 -12.69 16.87 -30.91
N LEU A 185 -11.43 16.56 -31.26
CA LEU A 185 -10.63 17.32 -32.21
C LEU A 185 -10.92 16.97 -33.68
N HIS A 186 -11.68 15.90 -33.93
CA HIS A 186 -11.99 15.47 -35.29
C HIS A 186 -12.85 16.51 -36.01
N SER A 187 -12.41 16.90 -37.20
CA SER A 187 -13.10 17.82 -38.10
C SER A 187 -13.17 17.25 -39.52
N GLY A 188 -13.99 17.87 -40.38
CA GLY A 188 -14.16 17.45 -41.77
C GLY A 188 -14.62 16.00 -41.89
N ARG A 189 -13.94 15.20 -42.72
CA ARG A 189 -14.31 13.79 -42.97
C ARG A 189 -14.17 12.87 -41.75
N LYS A 190 -13.32 13.22 -40.77
CA LYS A 190 -13.11 12.43 -39.55
C LYS A 190 -14.18 12.73 -38.47
N GLN A 191 -15.01 13.78 -38.66
CA GLN A 191 -16.04 14.19 -37.71
C GLN A 191 -17.25 13.24 -37.71
N PRO A 192 -17.58 12.60 -36.58
CA PRO A 192 -18.66 11.62 -36.50
C PRO A 192 -20.06 12.23 -36.32
N TRP A 193 -20.17 13.56 -36.15
CA TRP A 193 -21.44 14.28 -36.06
C TRP A 193 -21.54 15.34 -37.17
N ASP A 194 -22.77 15.68 -37.55
CA ASP A 194 -23.10 16.73 -38.52
C ASP A 194 -23.60 18.00 -37.80
N LEU A 195 -24.24 17.82 -36.63
CA LEU A 195 -24.78 18.89 -35.76
C LEU A 195 -24.46 18.59 -34.30
N ILE A 196 -24.47 19.63 -33.45
CA ILE A 196 -24.33 19.54 -32.00
C ILE A 196 -25.61 20.07 -31.35
N GLN A 197 -26.15 19.33 -30.38
CA GLN A 197 -27.36 19.71 -29.65
C GLN A 197 -27.07 19.99 -28.17
N GLU A 198 -27.65 21.09 -27.67
CA GLU A 198 -27.74 21.40 -26.24
C GLU A 198 -29.19 21.80 -25.90
N GLY A 199 -29.88 20.98 -25.09
CA GLY A 199 -31.30 21.17 -24.82
C GLY A 199 -32.10 21.13 -26.12
N ASN A 200 -32.86 22.18 -26.39
CA ASN A 200 -33.66 22.31 -27.62
C ASN A 200 -32.94 23.07 -28.74
N ARG A 201 -31.66 23.43 -28.57
CA ARG A 201 -30.89 24.21 -29.57
C ARG A 201 -29.98 23.31 -30.39
N LEU A 202 -29.99 23.49 -31.70
CA LEU A 202 -29.10 22.84 -32.65
C LEU A 202 -28.06 23.82 -33.19
N TYR A 203 -26.81 23.39 -33.20
CA TYR A 203 -25.67 24.14 -33.69
C TYR A 203 -25.02 23.36 -34.83
N LYS A 204 -24.59 24.06 -35.88
CA LYS A 204 -23.79 23.45 -36.94
C LYS A 204 -22.41 23.03 -36.42
N ASP A 205 -21.84 23.86 -35.56
CA ASP A 205 -20.60 23.55 -34.87
C ASP A 205 -20.50 24.31 -33.55
N MET A 206 -19.54 23.94 -32.71
CA MET A 206 -19.29 24.54 -31.40
C MET A 206 -17.79 24.51 -31.09
N ASP A 207 -17.31 25.51 -30.36
CA ASP A 207 -15.95 25.49 -29.79
C ASP A 207 -15.73 24.17 -29.02
N ARG A 208 -14.57 23.54 -29.24
CA ARG A 208 -14.30 22.18 -28.75
C ARG A 208 -14.23 22.13 -27.24
N LEU A 209 -13.63 23.12 -26.58
CA LEU A 209 -13.55 23.16 -25.13
C LEU A 209 -14.92 23.44 -24.50
N VAL A 210 -15.74 24.26 -25.15
CA VAL A 210 -17.14 24.51 -24.73
C VAL A 210 -17.99 23.24 -24.85
N ALA A 211 -17.94 22.56 -26.00
CA ALA A 211 -18.68 21.32 -26.23
C ALA A 211 -18.22 20.22 -25.26
N TYR A 212 -16.90 20.08 -25.08
CA TYR A 212 -16.27 19.15 -24.15
C TYR A 212 -16.73 19.37 -22.71
N LYS A 213 -16.69 20.63 -22.23
CA LYS A 213 -17.16 21.01 -20.89
C LYS A 213 -18.63 20.66 -20.68
N LYS A 214 -19.48 20.95 -21.67
CA LYS A 214 -20.93 20.65 -21.60
C LYS A 214 -21.19 19.14 -21.54
N GLY A 215 -20.52 18.36 -22.39
CA GLY A 215 -20.61 16.89 -22.38
C GLY A 215 -20.13 16.30 -21.04
N LEU A 216 -18.98 16.75 -20.55
CA LEU A 216 -18.44 16.31 -19.26
C LEU A 216 -19.35 16.68 -18.08
N ASN A 217 -19.99 17.84 -18.08
CA ASN A 217 -20.98 18.19 -17.06
C ASN A 217 -22.18 17.23 -17.06
N THR A 218 -22.60 16.76 -18.23
CA THR A 218 -23.65 15.74 -18.33
C THR A 218 -23.17 14.40 -17.80
N TRP A 219 -21.94 13.99 -18.10
CA TRP A 219 -21.32 12.79 -17.52
C TRP A 219 -21.20 12.88 -15.99
N ALA A 220 -20.71 13.99 -15.45
CA ALA A 220 -20.61 14.25 -14.02
C ALA A 220 -21.97 14.10 -13.31
N ARG A 221 -23.02 14.75 -13.84
CA ARG A 221 -24.40 14.60 -13.33
C ARG A 221 -24.89 13.16 -13.38
N TRP A 222 -24.54 12.43 -14.46
CA TRP A 222 -24.91 11.03 -14.58
C TRP A 222 -24.26 10.18 -13.47
N ILE A 223 -22.96 10.37 -13.21
CA ILE A 223 -22.23 9.68 -12.13
C ILE A 223 -22.86 10.00 -10.77
N ASP A 224 -23.07 11.28 -10.50
CA ASP A 224 -23.67 11.80 -9.26
C ASP A 224 -25.07 11.23 -9.02
N THR A 225 -25.83 10.99 -10.08
CA THR A 225 -27.20 10.45 -9.97
C THR A 225 -27.20 8.92 -9.86
N ASN A 226 -26.33 8.21 -10.58
CA ASN A 226 -26.52 6.78 -10.85
C ASN A 226 -25.61 5.83 -10.07
N LEU A 227 -24.48 6.29 -9.53
CA LEU A 227 -23.48 5.41 -8.91
C LEU A 227 -23.37 5.56 -7.40
N ASP A 228 -23.17 4.47 -6.68
CA ASP A 228 -22.87 4.47 -5.25
C ASP A 228 -21.35 4.39 -5.04
N PRO A 229 -20.68 5.40 -4.45
CA PRO A 229 -19.24 5.40 -4.27
C PRO A 229 -18.74 4.29 -3.33
N LYS A 230 -19.63 3.67 -2.55
CA LYS A 230 -19.29 2.48 -1.74
C LYS A 230 -19.23 1.19 -2.56
N LYS A 231 -19.86 1.16 -3.73
CA LYS A 231 -19.93 -0.02 -4.61
C LYS A 231 -19.05 0.11 -5.85
N THR A 232 -18.98 1.30 -6.42
CA THR A 232 -18.27 1.59 -7.66
C THR A 232 -17.27 2.70 -7.45
N ARG A 233 -16.01 2.45 -7.79
CA ARG A 233 -14.96 3.47 -7.83
C ARG A 233 -14.83 4.02 -9.25
N VAL A 234 -14.83 5.35 -9.36
CA VAL A 234 -14.81 6.06 -10.64
C VAL A 234 -13.48 6.77 -10.81
N PHE A 235 -12.84 6.53 -11.96
CA PHE A 235 -11.60 7.17 -12.38
C PHE A 235 -11.84 7.92 -13.68
N PHE A 236 -11.15 9.03 -13.85
CA PHE A 236 -11.05 9.72 -15.12
C PHE A 236 -9.58 9.78 -15.51
N GLN A 237 -9.21 9.16 -16.62
CA GLN A 237 -7.88 9.28 -17.20
C GLN A 237 -7.75 10.69 -17.80
N GLY A 238 -6.75 11.43 -17.34
CA GLY A 238 -6.41 12.75 -17.88
C GLY A 238 -6.15 12.72 -19.38
N VAL A 239 -6.15 13.90 -19.97
CA VAL A 239 -6.02 14.12 -21.41
C VAL A 239 -4.72 13.51 -21.91
N SER A 240 -4.83 12.58 -22.86
CA SER A 240 -3.68 12.08 -23.59
C SER A 240 -3.36 13.06 -24.73
N PRO A 241 -2.14 13.61 -24.78
CA PRO A 241 -1.76 14.59 -25.78
C PRO A 241 -1.45 13.94 -27.13
N ASP A 242 -1.56 14.74 -28.18
CA ASP A 242 -0.91 14.47 -29.46
C ASP A 242 0.43 15.21 -29.57
N HIS A 243 1.26 14.80 -30.54
CA HIS A 243 2.56 15.41 -30.83
C HIS A 243 2.65 15.81 -32.31
N ASN A 244 1.73 16.67 -32.74
CA ASN A 244 1.62 17.14 -34.12
C ASN A 244 2.43 18.42 -34.43
N ASN A 245 3.09 19.04 -33.45
CA ASN A 245 3.86 20.27 -33.64
C ASN A 245 5.13 20.27 -32.77
N GLY A 246 6.31 20.23 -33.38
CA GLY A 246 7.57 20.18 -32.63
C GLY A 246 7.94 21.44 -31.86
N GLY A 247 7.35 22.59 -32.23
CA GLY A 247 7.46 23.81 -31.44
C GLY A 247 6.99 23.62 -29.99
N ASP A 248 5.99 22.75 -29.76
CA ASP A 248 5.38 22.56 -28.45
C ASP A 248 6.33 21.88 -27.45
N TRP A 249 7.33 21.15 -27.95
CA TRP A 249 8.39 20.53 -27.14
C TRP A 249 9.78 21.15 -27.35
N GLY A 250 9.85 22.36 -27.92
CA GLY A 250 11.10 23.11 -28.07
C GLY A 250 11.98 22.69 -29.26
N GLU A 251 11.45 21.96 -30.23
CA GLU A 251 12.14 21.57 -31.46
C GLU A 251 11.38 22.07 -32.70
N PRO A 252 11.45 23.36 -33.05
CA PRO A 252 10.63 23.95 -34.12
C PRO A 252 10.92 23.38 -35.51
N THR A 253 12.06 22.70 -35.70
CA THR A 253 12.39 22.00 -36.96
C THR A 253 11.68 20.65 -37.10
N ALA A 254 11.19 20.06 -36.00
CA ALA A 254 10.41 18.84 -36.02
C ALA A 254 8.96 19.18 -36.38
N LYS A 255 8.44 18.62 -37.47
CA LYS A 255 7.06 18.88 -37.89
C LYS A 255 6.03 18.14 -37.05
N HIS A 256 6.38 16.96 -36.53
CA HIS A 256 5.51 16.05 -35.77
C HIS A 256 6.38 14.99 -35.08
N CYS A 257 5.76 13.94 -34.53
CA CYS A 257 6.42 12.87 -33.78
C CYS A 257 7.33 11.92 -34.60
N GLU A 258 7.51 12.13 -35.91
CA GLU A 258 8.35 11.24 -36.73
C GLU A 258 9.82 11.38 -36.35
N GLY A 259 10.52 10.24 -36.29
CA GLY A 259 11.94 10.19 -35.96
C GLY A 259 12.26 10.48 -34.49
N GLN A 260 11.25 10.72 -33.64
CA GLN A 260 11.45 10.99 -32.22
C GLN A 260 11.72 9.68 -31.46
N MET A 261 12.92 9.57 -30.86
CA MET A 261 13.38 8.33 -30.20
C MET A 261 13.58 8.48 -28.68
N ARG A 262 13.45 9.70 -28.15
CA ARG A 262 13.65 10.01 -26.73
C ARG A 262 12.59 10.97 -26.20
N PRO A 263 12.24 10.87 -24.91
CA PRO A 263 11.31 11.80 -24.28
C PRO A 263 11.91 13.21 -24.19
N VAL A 264 11.04 14.18 -23.95
CA VAL A 264 11.44 15.52 -23.52
C VAL A 264 12.10 15.41 -22.15
N VAL A 265 13.26 16.05 -21.98
CA VAL A 265 14.04 16.00 -20.74
C VAL A 265 13.47 16.96 -19.71
N GLY A 266 13.26 16.47 -18.48
CA GLY A 266 12.87 17.30 -17.35
C GLY A 266 11.49 16.93 -16.79
N HIS A 267 10.88 17.91 -16.12
CA HIS A 267 9.63 17.77 -15.36
C HIS A 267 8.47 18.58 -15.96
N GLN A 268 8.77 19.52 -16.86
CA GLN A 268 7.81 20.47 -17.42
C GLN A 268 7.78 20.34 -18.94
N TYR A 269 6.60 20.44 -19.51
CA TYR A 269 6.41 20.49 -20.95
C TYR A 269 6.48 21.94 -21.45
N PRO A 270 7.29 22.27 -22.48
CA PRO A 270 7.51 23.66 -22.90
C PRO A 270 6.24 24.44 -23.27
N ALA A 271 5.27 23.82 -23.95
CA ALA A 271 3.99 24.48 -24.27
C ALA A 271 3.05 24.68 -23.06
N GLY A 272 3.41 24.18 -21.88
CA GLY A 272 2.62 24.30 -20.66
C GLY A 272 1.43 23.33 -20.57
N SER A 273 0.49 23.66 -19.68
CA SER A 273 -0.66 22.83 -19.36
C SER A 273 -1.64 22.69 -20.52
N HIS A 274 -2.17 21.48 -20.72
CA HIS A 274 -3.14 21.21 -21.77
C HIS A 274 -4.53 21.82 -21.42
N PRO A 275 -5.12 22.69 -22.27
CA PRO A 275 -6.37 23.39 -21.93
C PRO A 275 -7.55 22.48 -21.58
N ALA A 276 -7.67 21.32 -22.24
CA ALA A 276 -8.72 20.34 -21.93
C ALA A 276 -8.54 19.66 -20.56
N GLU A 277 -7.31 19.52 -20.05
CA GLU A 277 -7.09 18.95 -18.72
C GLU A 277 -7.66 19.88 -17.64
N LEU A 278 -7.49 21.19 -17.81
CA LEU A 278 -8.09 22.21 -16.95
C LEU A 278 -9.64 22.17 -16.98
N VAL A 279 -10.24 21.65 -18.05
CA VAL A 279 -11.70 21.43 -18.11
C VAL A 279 -12.07 20.20 -17.28
N VAL A 280 -11.34 19.08 -17.45
CA VAL A 280 -11.54 17.86 -16.65
C VAL A 280 -11.44 18.17 -15.16
N GLU A 281 -10.34 18.80 -14.73
CA GLU A 281 -10.13 19.18 -13.33
C GLU A 281 -11.32 19.98 -12.80
N ARG A 282 -11.73 21.04 -13.50
CA ARG A 282 -12.87 21.87 -13.07
C ARG A 282 -14.19 21.10 -12.96
N VAL A 283 -14.45 20.16 -13.87
CA VAL A 283 -15.65 19.33 -13.80
C VAL A 283 -15.58 18.39 -12.60
N LEU A 284 -14.46 17.69 -12.40
CA LEU A 284 -14.28 16.77 -11.28
C LEU A 284 -14.42 17.47 -9.91
N HIS A 285 -13.88 18.69 -9.77
CA HIS A 285 -14.03 19.49 -8.54
C HIS A 285 -15.48 19.90 -8.26
N SER A 286 -16.36 19.92 -9.27
CA SER A 286 -17.77 20.29 -9.12
C SER A 286 -18.70 19.11 -8.82
N MET A 287 -18.17 17.87 -8.84
CA MET A 287 -18.97 16.67 -8.60
C MET A 287 -19.31 16.48 -7.13
N SER A 288 -20.52 16.00 -6.86
CA SER A 288 -20.94 15.64 -5.50
C SER A 288 -20.42 14.27 -5.06
N LYS A 289 -20.19 13.34 -6.00
CA LYS A 289 -19.55 12.05 -5.75
C LYS A 289 -18.09 12.06 -6.22
N PRO A 290 -17.16 11.45 -5.47
CA PRO A 290 -15.76 11.48 -5.81
C PRO A 290 -15.48 10.68 -7.09
N ALA A 291 -14.77 11.31 -8.02
CA ALA A 291 -14.13 10.68 -9.17
C ALA A 291 -12.64 11.05 -9.17
N TYR A 292 -11.77 10.05 -9.31
CA TYR A 292 -10.32 10.22 -9.14
C TYR A 292 -9.66 10.49 -10.49
N LEU A 293 -8.96 11.62 -10.59
CA LEU A 293 -8.18 11.96 -11.78
C LEU A 293 -6.88 11.16 -11.82
N LEU A 294 -6.66 10.39 -12.89
CA LEU A 294 -5.32 9.92 -13.24
C LEU A 294 -4.65 11.04 -14.04
N ASN A 295 -3.93 11.94 -13.36
CA ASN A 295 -3.34 13.14 -13.99
C ASN A 295 -2.10 12.78 -14.82
N VAL A 296 -2.33 12.08 -15.94
CA VAL A 296 -1.27 11.54 -16.79
C VAL A 296 -0.91 12.48 -17.93
N THR A 297 -1.49 13.67 -18.01
CA THR A 297 -1.33 14.57 -19.16
C THR A 297 0.11 15.04 -19.32
N THR A 298 0.69 15.68 -18.31
CA THR A 298 2.06 16.22 -18.43
C THR A 298 3.09 15.13 -18.58
N LEU A 299 2.99 14.02 -17.84
CA LEU A 299 3.90 12.89 -18.03
C LEU A 299 3.78 12.30 -19.44
N SER A 300 2.61 12.36 -20.07
CA SER A 300 2.40 11.92 -21.45
C SER A 300 2.89 12.94 -22.48
N GLN A 301 2.78 14.24 -22.20
CA GLN A 301 3.34 15.31 -23.06
C GLN A 301 4.87 15.16 -23.15
N LEU A 302 5.53 14.68 -22.10
CA LEU A 302 6.97 14.43 -22.16
C LEU A 302 7.36 13.25 -23.07
N ARG A 303 6.40 12.47 -23.60
CA ARG A 303 6.63 11.23 -24.37
C ARG A 303 6.46 11.36 -25.87
N LYS A 304 7.00 12.42 -26.47
CA LYS A 304 7.03 12.59 -27.94
C LYS A 304 7.56 11.38 -28.73
N ASP A 305 8.34 10.51 -28.10
CA ASP A 305 8.91 9.27 -28.66
C ASP A 305 7.98 8.05 -28.65
N GLY A 306 6.90 8.08 -27.86
CA GLY A 306 6.08 6.92 -27.55
C GLY A 306 5.01 6.57 -28.60
N HIS A 307 4.81 7.40 -29.61
CA HIS A 307 3.76 7.24 -30.62
C HIS A 307 4.10 6.20 -31.70
N PRO A 308 3.09 5.54 -32.31
CA PRO A 308 3.32 4.69 -33.47
C PRO A 308 3.96 5.42 -34.65
N SER A 309 3.65 6.69 -34.83
CA SER A 309 4.10 7.46 -35.99
C SER A 309 3.73 6.68 -37.28
N VAL A 310 4.69 6.41 -38.16
CA VAL A 310 4.49 5.67 -39.42
C VAL A 310 4.31 4.17 -39.20
N TYR A 311 4.49 3.68 -37.97
CA TYR A 311 4.33 2.28 -37.59
C TYR A 311 2.94 1.99 -37.00
N GLY A 312 1.98 2.89 -37.20
CA GLY A 312 0.56 2.67 -36.91
C GLY A 312 -0.22 2.10 -38.10
N HIS A 313 -1.55 2.14 -38.03
CA HIS A 313 -2.43 1.59 -39.09
C HIS A 313 -2.29 2.33 -40.44
N GLY A 314 -2.05 3.65 -40.41
CA GLY A 314 -2.02 4.51 -41.60
C GLY A 314 -0.68 4.58 -42.34
N GLY A 315 0.39 4.00 -41.78
CA GLY A 315 1.72 4.02 -42.41
C GLY A 315 2.27 5.45 -42.60
N HIS A 316 3.11 5.64 -43.61
CA HIS A 316 3.63 6.96 -44.01
C HIS A 316 2.58 7.93 -44.57
N ARG A 317 1.36 7.46 -44.86
CA ARG A 317 0.30 8.28 -45.50
C ARG A 317 -0.70 8.87 -44.50
N ASP A 318 -0.79 8.32 -43.29
CA ASP A 318 -1.65 8.79 -42.19
C ASP A 318 -0.94 8.44 -40.89
N MET A 319 0.14 9.17 -40.62
CA MET A 319 1.00 8.99 -39.45
C MET A 319 0.23 9.24 -38.16
N ASP A 320 0.48 8.42 -37.15
CA ASP A 320 -0.22 8.49 -35.88
C ASP A 320 0.65 9.09 -34.77
N CYS A 321 0.41 10.36 -34.45
CA CYS A 321 1.02 11.06 -33.30
C CYS A 321 0.03 11.24 -32.14
N SER A 322 -0.99 10.38 -32.04
CA SER A 322 -2.06 10.48 -31.05
C SER A 322 -2.24 9.22 -30.20
N HIS A 323 -2.17 8.04 -30.80
CA HIS A 323 -2.13 6.76 -30.07
C HIS A 323 -0.73 6.43 -29.62
N TRP A 324 -0.56 5.32 -28.88
CA TRP A 324 0.72 4.93 -28.30
C TRP A 324 1.13 3.52 -28.70
N CYS A 325 2.43 3.32 -28.91
CA CYS A 325 3.00 2.00 -29.06
C CYS A 325 2.79 1.16 -27.79
N LEU A 326 2.50 -0.13 -27.98
CA LEU A 326 2.43 -1.14 -26.92
C LEU A 326 3.54 -2.18 -27.11
N ALA A 327 4.41 -2.45 -26.13
CA ALA A 327 4.49 -1.83 -24.80
C ALA A 327 4.97 -0.36 -24.85
N GLY A 328 4.81 0.37 -23.75
CA GLY A 328 5.15 1.79 -23.69
C GLY A 328 4.38 2.51 -22.58
N ILE A 329 3.98 3.75 -22.86
CA ILE A 329 3.30 4.63 -21.88
C ILE A 329 2.01 4.02 -21.34
N GLY A 330 1.23 3.29 -22.15
CA GLY A 330 0.00 2.63 -21.71
C GLY A 330 0.21 1.67 -20.54
N GLY A 331 1.39 1.04 -20.44
CA GLY A 331 1.72 0.16 -19.33
C GLY A 331 2.02 0.93 -18.04
N VAL A 332 2.61 2.12 -18.18
CA VAL A 332 2.89 3.02 -17.07
C VAL A 332 1.58 3.65 -16.57
N VAL A 333 0.69 4.11 -17.47
CA VAL A 333 -0.66 4.59 -17.13
C VAL A 333 -1.48 3.50 -16.43
N SER A 334 -1.39 2.26 -16.88
CA SER A 334 -2.03 1.11 -16.21
C SER A 334 -1.43 0.84 -14.83
N GLN A 335 -0.09 0.92 -14.68
CA GLN A 335 0.59 0.82 -13.38
C GLN A 335 0.13 1.92 -12.40
N TYR A 336 -0.14 3.14 -12.87
CA TYR A 336 -0.69 4.22 -12.03
C TYR A 336 -2.09 3.95 -11.56
N TRP A 337 -2.99 3.56 -12.47
CA TRP A 337 -4.36 3.24 -12.08
C TRP A 337 -4.40 2.15 -11.00
N VAL A 338 -3.54 1.13 -11.13
CA VAL A 338 -3.37 0.07 -10.11
C VAL A 338 -2.86 0.67 -8.79
N ARG A 339 -1.88 1.57 -8.83
CA ARG A 339 -1.34 2.24 -7.63
C ARG A 339 -2.34 3.18 -6.96
N GLU A 340 -3.15 3.92 -7.71
CA GLU A 340 -4.25 4.73 -7.20
C GLU A 340 -5.31 3.87 -6.49
N GLN A 341 -5.53 2.62 -6.92
CA GLN A 341 -6.36 1.70 -6.14
C GLN A 341 -5.75 1.38 -4.77
N VAL A 342 -4.43 1.24 -4.70
CA VAL A 342 -3.67 0.96 -3.47
C VAL A 342 -3.67 2.16 -2.51
N ASN A 343 -3.72 3.40 -3.01
CA ASN A 343 -3.73 4.60 -2.19
C ASN A 343 -5.14 5.03 -1.72
N ASN A 344 -6.20 4.81 -2.52
CA ASN A 344 -7.54 5.34 -2.26
C ASN A 344 -8.61 4.27 -1.90
N ALA A 345 -8.25 2.98 -1.80
CA ALA A 345 -9.02 2.03 -1.00
C ALA A 345 -8.43 2.08 0.42
N GLY A 346 -9.22 2.46 1.43
CA GLY A 346 -8.78 2.28 2.80
C GLY A 346 -8.32 0.83 3.03
N SER A 347 -7.05 0.67 3.42
CA SER A 347 -6.29 -0.57 3.68
C SER A 347 -5.78 -1.35 2.45
N GLY A 348 -4.51 -1.75 2.37
CA GLY A 348 -3.40 -1.60 3.30
C GLY A 348 -2.13 -2.13 2.63
N CYS A 349 -0.99 -1.49 2.90
CA CYS A 349 0.25 -2.22 2.81
C CYS A 349 0.11 -3.41 3.76
N ASP A 350 0.24 -4.62 3.23
CA ASP A 350 0.48 -5.76 4.09
C ASP A 350 1.89 -5.60 4.65
N LEU A 351 1.99 -4.99 5.83
CA LEU A 351 3.23 -4.75 6.55
C LEU A 351 3.91 -6.05 6.99
N PHE A 352 3.24 -7.20 6.86
CA PHE A 352 3.62 -8.47 7.47
C PHE A 352 4.01 -9.55 6.46
N HIS A 353 3.71 -9.34 5.18
CA HIS A 353 4.21 -10.18 4.08
C HIS A 353 5.38 -9.50 3.36
N GLY A 354 6.52 -10.16 3.31
CA GLY A 354 7.76 -9.56 2.86
C GLY A 354 8.96 -10.48 3.03
N GLU A 355 10.14 -9.87 2.96
CA GLU A 355 11.42 -10.55 3.14
C GLU A 355 12.37 -9.70 3.99
N TRP A 356 13.35 -10.35 4.62
CA TRP A 356 14.45 -9.66 5.26
C TRP A 356 15.52 -9.33 4.25
N VAL A 357 15.82 -8.04 4.12
CA VAL A 357 16.86 -7.54 3.21
C VAL A 357 18.03 -7.00 3.99
N TYR A 358 19.23 -7.29 3.50
CA TYR A 358 20.45 -6.73 4.05
C TYR A 358 20.53 -5.23 3.75
N ASP A 359 20.79 -4.43 4.77
CA ASP A 359 20.90 -2.99 4.72
C ASP A 359 22.03 -2.50 5.63
N ARG A 360 23.08 -1.97 5.01
CA ARG A 360 24.28 -1.47 5.72
C ARG A 360 23.98 -0.33 6.68
N SER A 361 22.86 0.37 6.49
CA SER A 361 22.44 1.50 7.33
C SER A 361 21.78 1.08 8.65
N TYR A 362 21.57 -0.22 8.88
CA TYR A 362 21.11 -0.79 10.14
C TYR A 362 22.31 -1.20 11.02
N PRO A 363 22.17 -1.31 12.34
CA PRO A 363 20.95 -1.07 13.14
C PRO A 363 20.61 0.43 13.27
N LEU A 364 19.43 0.74 13.80
CA LEU A 364 18.93 2.12 13.97
C LEU A 364 19.60 2.87 15.13
N TYR A 365 20.21 2.12 16.05
CA TYR A 365 21.05 2.57 17.16
C TYR A 365 22.06 1.46 17.45
N ILE A 366 23.15 1.75 18.15
CA ILE A 366 24.06 0.73 18.67
C ILE A 366 23.77 0.47 20.15
N SER A 367 24.10 -0.71 20.68
CA SER A 367 23.75 -1.06 22.08
C SER A 367 24.27 -0.01 23.09
N THR A 368 25.47 0.53 22.87
CA THR A 368 26.07 1.56 23.74
C THR A 368 25.33 2.90 23.75
N ASP A 369 24.46 3.17 22.77
CA ASP A 369 23.60 4.36 22.77
C ASP A 369 22.46 4.26 23.81
N CYS A 370 22.16 3.07 24.32
CA CYS A 370 21.00 2.83 25.18
C CYS A 370 21.42 2.23 26.53
N PRO A 371 21.61 3.06 27.57
CA PRO A 371 22.25 2.63 28.82
C PRO A 371 21.39 1.70 29.70
N PHE A 372 20.11 1.51 29.36
CA PHE A 372 19.14 0.76 30.15
C PHE A 372 18.69 -0.56 29.51
N ILE A 373 19.34 -1.04 28.44
CA ILE A 373 19.10 -2.39 27.91
C ILE A 373 19.41 -3.42 29.01
N LEU A 374 18.47 -4.33 29.25
CA LEU A 374 18.68 -5.40 30.22
C LEU A 374 19.74 -6.40 29.74
N LYS A 375 20.48 -6.97 30.69
CA LYS A 375 21.58 -7.88 30.38
C LYS A 375 21.13 -9.06 29.51
N GLU A 376 19.92 -9.58 29.69
CA GLU A 376 19.38 -10.66 28.87
C GLU A 376 19.25 -10.34 27.37
N PHE A 377 19.15 -9.07 26.99
CA PHE A 377 18.96 -8.63 25.60
C PHE A 377 20.22 -7.98 25.00
N ASP A 378 21.19 -7.57 25.82
CA ASP A 378 22.40 -6.85 25.38
C ASP A 378 23.51 -7.81 24.89
N CYS A 379 23.28 -8.42 23.73
CA CYS A 379 24.17 -9.43 23.17
C CYS A 379 25.57 -8.90 22.86
N GLN A 380 25.67 -7.65 22.38
CA GLN A 380 26.98 -7.04 22.07
C GLN A 380 27.79 -6.82 23.35
N LYS A 381 27.19 -6.29 24.42
CA LYS A 381 27.87 -6.12 25.71
C LYS A 381 28.22 -7.44 26.37
N ASN A 382 27.44 -8.49 26.11
CA ASN A 382 27.74 -9.84 26.58
C ASN A 382 28.77 -10.59 25.69
N GLY A 383 29.37 -9.92 24.70
CA GLY A 383 30.49 -10.44 23.93
C GLY A 383 30.13 -11.25 22.69
N ARG A 384 28.92 -11.08 22.14
CA ARG A 384 28.56 -11.67 20.84
C ARG A 384 29.44 -11.08 19.73
N PRO A 385 30.23 -11.91 19.00
CA PRO A 385 31.25 -11.41 18.07
C PRO A 385 30.70 -11.07 16.67
N ASP A 386 29.64 -11.74 16.22
CA ASP A 386 29.04 -11.50 14.91
C ASP A 386 28.09 -10.29 14.94
N ASN A 387 28.11 -9.47 13.88
CA ASN A 387 27.28 -8.27 13.77
C ASN A 387 26.31 -8.31 12.57
N GLU A 388 26.36 -9.33 11.72
CA GLU A 388 25.56 -9.38 10.50
C GLU A 388 24.05 -9.47 10.79
N TYR A 389 23.65 -10.10 11.90
CA TYR A 389 22.24 -10.17 12.33
C TYR A 389 21.61 -8.78 12.55
N LEU A 390 22.43 -7.76 12.83
CA LEU A 390 21.99 -6.37 13.01
C LEU A 390 21.69 -5.65 11.70
N LYS A 391 22.13 -6.21 10.57
CA LYS A 391 22.09 -5.54 9.25
C LYS A 391 20.86 -5.88 8.44
N TYR A 392 19.88 -6.57 9.01
CA TYR A 392 18.66 -6.93 8.31
C TYR A 392 17.52 -5.99 8.64
N ARG A 393 16.84 -5.48 7.61
CA ARG A 393 15.56 -4.76 7.74
C ARG A 393 14.43 -5.54 7.10
N TRP A 394 13.25 -5.42 7.67
CA TRP A 394 12.05 -5.97 7.07
C TRP A 394 11.61 -5.13 5.86
N LYS A 395 11.33 -5.79 4.74
CA LYS A 395 10.83 -5.15 3.52
C LYS A 395 9.50 -5.80 3.13
N PRO A 396 8.36 -5.15 3.40
CA PRO A 396 7.07 -5.60 2.90
C PRO A 396 7.09 -5.74 1.38
N THR A 397 6.39 -6.74 0.84
CA THR A 397 6.31 -6.95 -0.62
C THR A 397 5.48 -5.87 -1.31
N SER A 398 4.46 -5.36 -0.60
CA SER A 398 3.45 -4.46 -1.19
C SER A 398 3.73 -2.98 -0.96
N CYS A 399 4.69 -2.62 -0.11
CA CYS A 399 5.10 -1.24 0.14
C CYS A 399 6.51 -1.14 0.74
N ASP A 400 6.99 0.09 0.88
CA ASP A 400 8.16 0.38 1.69
C ASP A 400 7.75 0.66 3.14
N LEU A 401 8.41 -0.02 4.08
CA LEU A 401 8.28 0.27 5.50
C LEU A 401 9.04 1.58 5.81
N PRO A 402 8.39 2.61 6.40
CA PRO A 402 9.07 3.85 6.73
C PRO A 402 10.17 3.60 7.76
N ARG A 403 11.30 4.30 7.60
CA ARG A 403 12.32 4.32 8.64
C ARG A 403 11.75 4.97 9.91
N PHE A 404 12.12 4.47 11.08
CA PHE A 404 11.67 5.00 12.36
C PHE A 404 12.11 6.46 12.54
N ASP A 405 11.16 7.34 12.85
CA ASP A 405 11.42 8.75 13.21
C ASP A 405 10.91 9.00 14.63
N GLY A 406 11.83 8.91 15.61
CA GLY A 406 11.48 9.09 17.02
C GLY A 406 11.11 10.53 17.38
N ARG A 407 11.59 11.55 16.65
CA ARG A 407 11.18 12.95 16.92
C ARG A 407 9.74 13.17 16.48
N SER A 408 9.37 12.66 15.30
CA SER A 408 7.99 12.65 14.82
C SER A 408 7.08 11.83 15.74
N PHE A 409 7.54 10.67 16.20
CA PHE A 409 6.81 9.86 17.19
C PHE A 409 6.48 10.67 18.44
N LEU A 410 7.50 11.23 19.10
CA LEU A 410 7.32 12.00 20.34
C LEU A 410 6.49 13.27 20.13
N GLY A 411 6.64 13.92 18.98
CA GLY A 411 5.84 15.09 18.61
C GLY A 411 4.34 14.76 18.49
N ARG A 412 4.01 13.65 17.81
CA ARG A 412 2.62 13.20 17.59
C ARG A 412 1.97 12.60 18.84
N PHE A 413 2.77 12.04 19.74
CA PHE A 413 2.31 11.47 21.02
C PHE A 413 2.43 12.44 22.20
N ARG A 414 2.65 13.73 21.95
CA ARG A 414 2.74 14.73 23.02
C ARG A 414 1.50 14.67 23.93
N GLY A 415 1.73 14.56 25.24
CA GLY A 415 0.68 14.45 26.25
C GLY A 415 0.00 13.07 26.34
N LYS A 416 0.51 12.05 25.65
CA LYS A 416 -0.12 10.72 25.57
C LYS A 416 0.70 9.63 26.28
N ARG A 417 0.02 8.54 26.60
CA ARG A 417 0.56 7.37 27.31
C ARG A 417 0.35 6.10 26.49
N ILE A 418 1.41 5.31 26.35
CA ILE A 418 1.41 4.02 25.65
C ILE A 418 1.73 2.92 26.68
N LEU A 419 0.93 1.86 26.71
CA LEU A 419 1.14 0.72 27.61
C LEU A 419 1.37 -0.56 26.82
N PHE A 420 2.51 -1.19 27.08
CA PHE A 420 2.79 -2.58 26.72
C PHE A 420 2.31 -3.48 27.86
N VAL A 421 1.52 -4.50 27.54
CA VAL A 421 0.95 -5.44 28.52
C VAL A 421 1.24 -6.86 28.06
N GLY A 422 1.99 -7.61 28.87
CA GLY A 422 2.26 -9.00 28.50
C GLY A 422 3.45 -9.61 29.22
N ASP A 423 4.04 -10.60 28.55
CA ASP A 423 5.15 -11.38 29.05
C ASP A 423 6.52 -10.72 28.81
N SER A 424 7.61 -11.48 28.95
CA SER A 424 8.97 -10.96 28.76
C SER A 424 9.27 -10.48 27.33
N LEU A 425 8.48 -10.86 26.32
CA LEU A 425 8.63 -10.35 24.95
C LEU A 425 8.00 -8.97 24.79
N SER A 426 6.96 -8.64 25.58
CA SER A 426 6.50 -7.24 25.71
C SER A 426 7.60 -6.36 26.30
N MET A 427 8.33 -6.87 27.29
CA MET A 427 9.48 -6.16 27.85
C MET A 427 10.58 -5.97 26.80
N ASN A 428 10.86 -6.98 25.99
CA ASN A 428 11.85 -6.92 24.91
C ASN A 428 11.47 -5.86 23.85
N GLN A 429 10.19 -5.81 23.42
CA GLN A 429 9.71 -4.78 22.51
C GLN A 429 9.70 -3.37 23.13
N TRP A 430 9.29 -3.25 24.40
CA TRP A 430 9.29 -1.99 25.14
C TRP A 430 10.70 -1.40 25.30
N GLN A 431 11.71 -2.23 25.59
CA GLN A 431 13.11 -1.78 25.66
C GLN A 431 13.62 -1.31 24.30
N SER A 432 13.28 -2.03 23.22
CA SER A 432 13.60 -1.58 21.85
C SER A 432 13.01 -0.20 21.55
N LEU A 433 11.72 0.02 21.84
CA LEU A 433 11.07 1.30 21.55
C LEU A 433 11.70 2.44 22.35
N THR A 434 11.98 2.21 23.63
CA THR A 434 12.60 3.22 24.50
C THR A 434 14.03 3.56 24.05
N CYS A 435 14.82 2.59 23.56
CA CYS A 435 16.12 2.85 22.93
C CYS A 435 16.01 3.64 21.63
N LEU A 436 15.08 3.27 20.73
CA LEU A 436 14.84 3.99 19.48
C LEU A 436 14.48 5.46 19.72
N LEU A 437 13.64 5.72 20.72
CA LEU A 437 13.24 7.07 21.10
C LEU A 437 14.41 7.82 21.75
N HIS A 438 15.13 7.20 22.70
CA HIS A 438 16.27 7.83 23.37
C HIS A 438 17.35 8.25 22.37
N LYS A 439 17.71 7.38 21.42
CA LYS A 439 18.67 7.71 20.36
C LYS A 439 18.19 8.85 19.46
N SER A 440 16.89 8.97 19.24
CA SER A 440 16.32 10.00 18.37
C SER A 440 16.36 11.41 19.00
N VAL A 441 16.45 11.50 20.33
CA VAL A 441 16.48 12.76 21.09
C VAL A 441 17.54 12.71 22.20
N PRO A 442 18.84 12.65 21.87
CA PRO A 442 19.90 12.40 22.85
C PRO A 442 20.00 13.50 23.93
N GLU A 443 19.64 14.73 23.59
CA GLU A 443 19.64 15.88 24.53
C GLU A 443 18.39 15.95 25.43
N ALA A 444 17.38 15.12 25.17
CA ALA A 444 16.16 15.13 25.95
C ALA A 444 16.32 14.28 27.22
N ASN A 445 16.13 14.90 28.38
CA ASN A 445 16.07 14.17 29.65
C ASN A 445 14.94 13.14 29.62
N TYR A 446 15.18 11.99 30.25
CA TYR A 446 14.20 10.94 30.47
C TYR A 446 14.19 10.51 31.94
N THR A 447 13.08 9.93 32.39
CA THR A 447 12.99 9.27 33.69
C THR A 447 12.57 7.81 33.49
N LEU A 448 13.23 6.90 34.20
CA LEU A 448 12.88 5.49 34.24
C LEU A 448 12.58 5.10 35.68
N SER A 449 11.34 4.68 35.95
CA SER A 449 10.91 4.23 37.27
C SER A 449 10.27 2.84 37.20
N LYS A 450 10.52 2.03 38.22
CA LYS A 450 9.91 0.70 38.36
C LYS A 450 9.20 0.60 39.71
N VAL A 451 7.89 0.39 39.69
CA VAL A 451 7.06 0.25 40.89
C VAL A 451 6.24 -1.02 40.74
N GLY A 452 6.52 -2.02 41.57
CA GLY A 452 5.91 -3.35 41.46
C GLY A 452 6.14 -3.98 40.08
N GLY A 453 5.06 -4.40 39.44
CA GLY A 453 5.05 -4.98 38.09
C GLY A 453 5.08 -3.97 36.94
N VAL A 454 5.13 -2.66 37.23
CA VAL A 454 5.03 -1.59 36.23
C VAL A 454 6.36 -0.86 36.06
N SER A 455 6.83 -0.75 34.83
CA SER A 455 7.98 0.09 34.44
C SER A 455 7.50 1.27 33.61
N THR A 456 7.89 2.49 33.96
CA THR A 456 7.52 3.72 33.25
C THR A 456 8.77 4.42 32.72
N PHE A 457 8.83 4.62 31.41
CA PHE A 457 9.82 5.44 30.73
C PHE A 457 9.15 6.73 30.25
N LYS A 458 9.57 7.89 30.74
CA LYS A 458 8.94 9.18 30.42
C LYS A 458 9.95 10.15 29.81
N PHE A 459 9.51 10.89 28.79
CA PHE A 459 10.20 12.06 28.26
C PHE A 459 9.46 13.33 28.71
N PRO A 460 9.89 14.02 29.79
CA PRO A 460 9.18 15.19 30.32
C PRO A 460 8.99 16.32 29.29
N ALA A 461 9.99 16.58 28.43
CA ALA A 461 9.92 17.63 27.41
C ALA A 461 8.80 17.44 26.36
N TYR A 462 8.33 16.20 26.20
CA TYR A 462 7.24 15.84 25.28
C TYR A 462 5.97 15.42 26.03
N ASP A 463 6.02 15.32 27.36
CA ASP A 463 4.99 14.69 28.18
C ASP A 463 4.48 13.35 27.61
N VAL A 464 5.40 12.51 27.14
CA VAL A 464 5.10 11.17 26.62
C VAL A 464 5.56 10.13 27.62
N SER A 465 4.70 9.16 27.94
CA SER A 465 5.06 8.01 28.79
C SER A 465 4.89 6.69 28.05
N ILE A 466 5.95 5.88 28.03
CA ILE A 466 5.97 4.52 27.49
C ILE A 466 6.08 3.55 28.68
N VAL A 467 5.02 2.81 28.93
CA VAL A 467 4.84 2.01 30.15
C VAL A 467 4.80 0.53 29.80
N LEU A 468 5.32 -0.32 30.68
CA LEU A 468 5.22 -1.76 30.62
C LEU A 468 4.49 -2.26 31.86
N SER A 469 3.46 -3.10 31.68
CA SER A 469 2.79 -3.87 32.74
C SER A 469 3.08 -5.36 32.55
N ARG A 470 3.59 -6.02 33.59
CA ARG A 470 3.97 -7.44 33.56
C ARG A 470 2.77 -8.34 33.85
N ASP A 471 1.90 -8.49 32.86
CA ASP A 471 0.72 -9.36 32.91
C ASP A 471 0.90 -10.51 31.91
N ALA A 472 1.80 -11.45 32.23
CA ALA A 472 2.29 -12.44 31.26
C ALA A 472 1.21 -13.29 30.58
N PHE A 473 0.08 -13.53 31.25
CA PHE A 473 -1.05 -14.32 30.75
C PHE A 473 -2.26 -13.45 30.36
N LEU A 474 -2.16 -12.13 30.54
CA LEU A 474 -3.25 -11.13 30.55
C LEU A 474 -4.32 -11.37 31.62
N VAL A 475 -4.67 -12.62 31.90
CA VAL A 475 -5.54 -13.04 32.99
C VAL A 475 -4.78 -13.18 34.31
N ASP A 476 -5.52 -13.21 35.41
CA ASP A 476 -4.93 -13.12 36.74
C ASP A 476 -4.25 -14.42 37.18
N VAL A 477 -3.12 -14.28 37.89
CA VAL A 477 -2.52 -15.35 38.70
C VAL A 477 -2.60 -14.94 40.15
N VAL A 478 -3.53 -15.54 40.88
CA VAL A 478 -3.83 -15.20 42.28
C VAL A 478 -3.14 -16.16 43.24
N ASN A 479 -2.84 -15.72 44.46
CA ASN A 479 -2.34 -16.59 45.52
C ASN A 479 -3.52 -17.06 46.36
N GLU A 480 -3.75 -18.38 46.41
CA GLU A 480 -4.74 -19.02 47.29
C GLU A 480 -4.02 -19.94 48.31
N SER A 481 -4.77 -20.50 49.28
CA SER A 481 -4.21 -21.35 50.34
C SER A 481 -3.46 -22.58 49.80
N ASN A 482 -3.85 -23.08 48.63
CA ASN A 482 -3.29 -24.28 48.02
C ASN A 482 -2.21 -23.97 46.97
N GLY A 483 -1.85 -22.70 46.78
CA GLY A 483 -0.83 -22.26 45.83
C GLY A 483 -1.31 -21.17 44.88
N ARG A 484 -0.51 -20.89 43.84
CA ARG A 484 -0.84 -19.90 42.82
C ARG A 484 -1.84 -20.49 41.82
N VAL A 485 -2.94 -19.79 41.55
CA VAL A 485 -3.99 -20.25 40.64
C VAL A 485 -4.05 -19.32 39.42
N LEU A 486 -3.96 -19.89 38.22
CA LEU A 486 -4.19 -19.18 36.96
C LEU A 486 -5.69 -19.12 36.67
N MET A 487 -6.28 -17.93 36.78
CA MET A 487 -7.72 -17.69 36.64
C MET A 487 -8.04 -17.29 35.20
N LEU A 488 -8.45 -18.24 34.35
CA LEU A 488 -8.61 -18.00 32.90
C LEU A 488 -9.78 -17.07 32.54
N ASP A 489 -10.67 -16.76 33.48
CA ASP A 489 -11.86 -15.94 33.33
C ASP A 489 -11.83 -14.63 34.15
N SER A 490 -10.66 -14.23 34.66
CA SER A 490 -10.50 -13.02 35.47
C SER A 490 -9.41 -12.08 34.92
N ILE A 491 -9.71 -10.77 34.92
CA ILE A 491 -8.78 -9.68 34.59
C ILE A 491 -9.01 -8.52 35.58
N GLN A 492 -8.22 -8.45 36.66
CA GLN A 492 -8.32 -7.39 37.68
C GLN A 492 -7.65 -6.09 37.24
N ASN A 493 -6.51 -6.20 36.53
CA ASN A 493 -5.70 -5.05 36.12
C ASN A 493 -6.32 -4.22 34.96
N GLY A 494 -7.42 -4.69 34.37
CA GLY A 494 -8.08 -4.02 33.25
C GLY A 494 -8.53 -2.59 33.55
N SER A 495 -8.85 -2.26 34.80
CA SER A 495 -9.19 -0.88 35.17
C SER A 495 -8.05 0.11 34.91
N TYR A 496 -6.81 -0.30 35.19
CA TYR A 496 -5.60 0.50 34.96
C TYR A 496 -5.30 0.65 33.47
N TRP A 497 -5.44 -0.42 32.68
CA TRP A 497 -5.13 -0.41 31.25
C TRP A 497 -6.00 0.59 30.48
N ARG A 498 -7.27 0.78 30.87
CA ARG A 498 -8.18 1.76 30.23
C ARG A 498 -7.70 3.22 30.31
N THR A 499 -6.73 3.53 31.17
CA THR A 499 -6.22 4.90 31.36
C THR A 499 -5.19 5.34 30.32
N PHE A 500 -4.95 4.53 29.28
CA PHE A 500 -3.93 4.75 28.27
C PHE A 500 -4.51 5.01 26.88
N ASP A 501 -3.80 5.81 26.08
CA ASP A 501 -4.19 6.17 24.71
C ASP A 501 -3.91 5.04 23.71
N VAL A 502 -2.86 4.25 23.97
CA VAL A 502 -2.48 3.10 23.15
C VAL A 502 -2.14 1.92 24.04
N LEU A 503 -2.76 0.78 23.74
CA LEU A 503 -2.50 -0.50 24.38
C LEU A 503 -1.83 -1.44 23.38
N VAL A 504 -0.71 -2.06 23.75
CA VAL A 504 0.00 -3.07 22.97
C VAL A 504 0.07 -4.34 23.81
N PHE A 505 -0.80 -5.30 23.51
CA PHE A 505 -0.88 -6.57 24.21
C PHE A 505 0.01 -7.64 23.59
N ASN A 506 0.57 -8.54 24.40
CA ASN A 506 1.19 -9.78 23.95
C ASN A 506 1.02 -10.86 25.02
N THR A 507 0.87 -12.11 24.61
CA THR A 507 1.00 -13.25 25.52
C THR A 507 1.28 -14.52 24.71
N TRP A 508 2.37 -15.24 24.98
CA TRP A 508 2.57 -16.59 24.45
C TRP A 508 3.69 -17.35 25.17
N HIS A 509 4.86 -16.74 25.30
CA HIS A 509 6.09 -17.44 25.67
C HIS A 509 5.95 -18.13 27.03
N TRP A 510 5.31 -17.47 28.00
CA TRP A 510 5.14 -18.01 29.35
C TRP A 510 4.15 -19.18 29.45
N TRP A 511 3.26 -19.35 28.45
CA TRP A 511 2.35 -20.51 28.41
C TRP A 511 3.10 -21.84 28.20
N LEU A 512 4.34 -21.78 27.72
CA LEU A 512 5.20 -22.94 27.50
C LEU A 512 5.97 -23.37 28.75
N HIS A 513 5.90 -22.60 29.84
CA HIS A 513 6.59 -22.93 31.08
C HIS A 513 5.96 -24.15 31.77
N THR A 514 6.79 -25.14 32.09
CA THR A 514 6.42 -26.35 32.82
C THR A 514 7.37 -26.58 34.01
N GLY A 515 6.99 -27.47 34.93
CA GLY A 515 7.79 -27.82 36.10
C GLY A 515 8.10 -26.59 36.97
N ARG A 516 9.37 -26.42 37.36
CA ARG A 516 9.81 -25.31 38.24
C ARG A 516 9.61 -23.92 37.65
N LYS A 517 9.46 -23.79 36.33
CA LYS A 517 9.21 -22.50 35.66
C LYS A 517 7.73 -22.14 35.58
N GLN A 518 6.82 -23.09 35.85
CA GLN A 518 5.39 -22.86 35.79
C GLN A 518 4.96 -21.97 36.96
N PRO A 519 4.36 -20.78 36.69
CA PRO A 519 4.04 -19.82 37.74
C PRO A 519 2.73 -20.11 38.47
N TRP A 520 2.00 -21.17 38.12
CA TRP A 520 0.78 -21.63 38.78
C TRP A 520 0.87 -23.11 39.18
N ALA A 521 0.18 -23.47 40.26
CA ALA A 521 -0.06 -24.84 40.70
C ALA A 521 -1.38 -25.40 40.13
N GLU A 522 -2.38 -24.54 39.93
CA GLU A 522 -3.70 -24.90 39.41
C GLU A 522 -4.18 -23.90 38.35
N VAL A 523 -5.11 -24.34 37.51
CA VAL A 523 -5.80 -23.55 36.48
C VAL A 523 -7.30 -23.63 36.72
N ARG A 524 -7.98 -22.48 36.71
CA ARG A 524 -9.42 -22.37 36.97
C ARG A 524 -10.13 -21.66 35.81
N TYR A 525 -11.34 -22.14 35.47
CA TYR A 525 -12.23 -21.48 34.51
C TYR A 525 -13.70 -21.66 34.95
N GLY A 526 -14.32 -20.62 35.48
CA GLY A 526 -15.60 -20.70 36.18
C GLY A 526 -15.47 -21.27 37.59
N VAL A 527 -16.59 -21.32 38.31
CA VAL A 527 -16.61 -21.61 39.76
C VAL A 527 -16.21 -23.06 40.08
N ASN A 528 -16.53 -24.03 39.22
CA ASN A 528 -16.40 -25.46 39.51
C ASN A 528 -15.37 -26.21 38.67
N ASN A 529 -14.64 -25.55 37.77
CA ASN A 529 -13.65 -26.23 36.90
C ASN A 529 -12.23 -25.86 37.34
N VAL A 530 -11.69 -26.65 38.27
CA VAL A 530 -10.30 -26.54 38.74
C VAL A 530 -9.52 -27.75 38.25
N HIS A 531 -8.35 -27.49 37.69
CA HIS A 531 -7.44 -28.52 37.20
C HIS A 531 -6.02 -28.21 37.66
N ASN A 532 -5.24 -29.23 38.03
CA ASN A 532 -3.80 -29.04 38.30
C ASN A 532 -3.08 -28.50 37.06
N ASP A 533 -3.49 -28.99 35.89
CA ASP A 533 -3.00 -28.48 34.63
C ASP A 533 -3.98 -28.75 33.48
N ILE A 534 -3.88 -27.98 32.40
CA ILE A 534 -4.65 -28.20 31.17
C ILE A 534 -3.78 -27.98 29.92
N ASP A 535 -4.27 -28.47 28.79
CA ASP A 535 -3.66 -28.23 27.47
C ASP A 535 -3.41 -26.73 27.24
N ARG A 536 -2.18 -26.40 26.83
CA ARG A 536 -1.72 -25.00 26.70
C ARG A 536 -2.52 -24.21 25.68
N MET A 537 -2.91 -24.86 24.58
CA MET A 537 -3.67 -24.23 23.50
C MET A 537 -5.10 -23.93 23.96
N LYS A 538 -5.74 -24.86 24.70
CA LYS A 538 -7.05 -24.63 25.32
C LYS A 538 -6.99 -23.52 26.38
N ALA A 539 -5.95 -23.50 27.22
CA ALA A 539 -5.77 -22.48 28.23
C ALA A 539 -5.62 -21.08 27.61
N TYR A 540 -4.75 -21.00 26.59
CA TYR A 540 -4.49 -19.79 25.83
C TYR A 540 -5.75 -19.25 25.15
N GLU A 541 -6.53 -20.10 24.48
CA GLU A 541 -7.80 -19.70 23.85
C GLU A 541 -8.81 -19.17 24.86
N LYS A 542 -8.94 -19.81 26.03
CA LYS A 542 -9.84 -19.36 27.10
C LYS A 542 -9.43 -17.99 27.64
N ALA A 543 -8.15 -17.79 27.94
CA ALA A 543 -7.65 -16.51 28.42
C ALA A 543 -7.79 -15.39 27.39
N LEU A 544 -7.47 -15.66 26.12
CA LEU A 544 -7.69 -14.70 25.04
C LEU A 544 -9.18 -14.37 24.86
N THR A 545 -10.08 -15.34 25.02
CA THR A 545 -11.52 -15.09 24.97
C THR A 545 -11.96 -14.17 26.12
N THR A 546 -11.43 -14.36 27.31
CA THR A 546 -11.67 -13.47 28.46
C THR A 546 -11.13 -12.06 28.20
N TRP A 547 -9.91 -11.94 27.67
CA TRP A 547 -9.34 -10.65 27.25
C TRP A 547 -10.18 -9.97 26.17
N ALA A 548 -10.66 -10.71 25.17
CA ALA A 548 -11.53 -10.18 24.12
C ALA A 548 -12.83 -9.62 24.72
N ARG A 549 -13.49 -10.35 25.63
CA ARG A 549 -14.67 -9.84 26.36
C ARG A 549 -14.36 -8.60 27.18
N TRP A 550 -13.18 -8.52 27.78
CA TRP A 550 -12.74 -7.31 28.47
C TRP A 550 -12.63 -6.15 27.49
N VAL A 551 -11.98 -6.30 26.32
CA VAL A 551 -11.92 -5.23 25.29
C VAL A 551 -13.33 -4.79 24.88
N GLU A 552 -14.22 -5.73 24.57
CA GLU A 552 -15.61 -5.49 24.16
C GLU A 552 -16.44 -4.74 25.22
N SER A 553 -16.20 -4.97 26.50
CA SER A 553 -16.93 -4.31 27.58
C SER A 553 -16.29 -3.00 28.04
N SER A 554 -14.97 -2.88 27.92
CA SER A 554 -14.20 -1.90 28.69
C SER A 554 -13.49 -0.83 27.85
N VAL A 555 -13.16 -1.10 26.59
CA VAL A 555 -12.37 -0.17 25.77
C VAL A 555 -13.26 0.76 24.94
N ASP A 556 -12.99 2.06 24.97
CA ASP A 556 -13.61 3.03 24.05
C ASP A 556 -12.68 3.23 22.83
N PRO A 557 -13.03 2.73 21.63
CA PRO A 557 -12.16 2.82 20.45
C PRO A 557 -11.99 4.25 19.92
N SER A 558 -12.82 5.21 20.37
CA SER A 558 -12.63 6.63 20.04
C SER A 558 -11.49 7.27 20.84
N LYS A 559 -11.11 6.67 21.98
CA LYS A 559 -10.09 7.19 22.91
C LYS A 559 -8.82 6.36 22.92
N THR A 560 -8.96 5.03 22.85
CA THR A 560 -7.84 4.10 23.00
C THR A 560 -7.67 3.26 21.75
N LYS A 561 -6.47 3.27 21.17
CA LYS A 561 -6.08 2.33 20.11
C LYS A 561 -5.56 1.04 20.73
N VAL A 562 -6.06 -0.10 20.27
CA VAL A 562 -5.63 -1.42 20.77
C VAL A 562 -4.87 -2.17 19.69
N PHE A 563 -3.67 -2.60 20.05
CA PHE A 563 -2.80 -3.46 19.28
C PHE A 563 -2.63 -4.79 20.00
N PHE A 564 -2.55 -5.88 19.23
CA PHE A 564 -2.08 -7.16 19.71
C PHE A 564 -0.84 -7.55 18.93
N GLN A 565 0.29 -7.68 19.62
CA GLN A 565 1.53 -8.20 19.06
C GLN A 565 1.36 -9.70 18.79
N GLY A 566 1.55 -10.11 17.54
CA GLY A 566 1.56 -11.51 17.13
C GLY A 566 2.57 -12.35 17.92
N VAL A 567 2.44 -13.66 17.80
CA VAL A 567 3.25 -14.61 18.55
C VAL A 567 4.73 -14.48 18.17
N SER A 568 5.58 -14.17 19.16
CA SER A 568 7.03 -14.26 18.99
C SER A 568 7.44 -15.75 19.02
N PRO A 569 8.06 -16.27 17.94
CA PRO A 569 8.46 -17.67 17.88
C PRO A 569 9.73 -17.93 18.71
N ASP A 570 9.91 -19.18 19.11
CA ASP A 570 11.19 -19.71 19.55
C ASP A 570 11.90 -20.45 18.41
N HIS A 571 13.21 -20.66 18.56
CA HIS A 571 14.03 -21.44 17.63
C HIS A 571 14.75 -22.58 18.37
N MET A 572 13.98 -23.42 19.05
CA MET A 572 14.50 -24.55 19.83
C MET A 572 14.73 -25.83 19.01
N ARG A 573 14.33 -25.87 17.73
CA ARG A 573 14.40 -27.08 16.88
C ARG A 573 14.79 -26.75 15.44
N SER A 574 16.01 -27.09 15.04
CA SER A 574 16.54 -26.75 13.72
C SER A 574 15.79 -27.30 12.50
N ARG A 575 15.17 -28.48 12.68
CA ARG A 575 14.34 -29.12 11.65
C ARG A 575 13.20 -28.22 11.16
N GLU A 576 12.74 -27.28 11.97
CA GLU A 576 11.65 -26.36 11.61
C GLU A 576 12.08 -25.32 10.55
N TRP A 577 13.38 -25.10 10.36
CA TRP A 577 13.92 -24.25 9.29
C TRP A 577 14.72 -25.03 8.25
N GLY A 578 14.53 -26.35 8.16
CA GLY A 578 15.11 -27.21 7.13
C GLY A 578 16.59 -27.56 7.34
N ASP A 579 17.15 -27.28 8.52
CA ASP A 579 18.53 -27.68 8.85
C ASP A 579 18.54 -29.05 9.53
N ASN A 580 18.87 -30.07 8.73
CA ASN A 580 18.96 -31.47 9.14
C ASN A 580 20.35 -31.83 9.71
N ALA A 581 21.29 -30.86 9.81
CA ALA A 581 22.67 -31.13 10.16
C ALA A 581 23.15 -30.32 11.40
N LYS A 582 23.44 -31.06 12.48
CA LYS A 582 24.31 -30.71 13.63
C LYS A 582 23.93 -29.57 14.60
N SER A 583 23.05 -28.63 14.27
CA SER A 583 22.57 -27.62 15.25
C SER A 583 21.26 -28.10 15.88
N GLU A 584 21.15 -28.22 17.21
CA GLU A 584 19.87 -28.57 17.84
C GLU A 584 18.96 -27.35 18.05
N THR A 585 19.52 -26.14 18.14
CA THR A 585 18.83 -24.90 18.54
C THR A 585 19.27 -23.69 17.69
N CYS A 586 18.94 -22.46 18.11
CA CYS A 586 19.47 -21.20 17.56
C CYS A 586 20.99 -20.99 17.78
N PHE A 587 21.66 -21.89 18.50
CA PHE A 587 23.10 -21.83 18.73
C PHE A 587 23.91 -21.79 17.42
N GLY A 588 24.84 -20.85 17.32
CA GLY A 588 25.73 -20.71 16.16
C GLY A 588 25.05 -20.16 14.89
N GLN A 589 23.77 -19.80 14.94
CA GLN A 589 23.05 -19.24 13.80
C GLN A 589 23.38 -17.75 13.64
N THR A 590 23.94 -17.37 12.49
CA THR A 590 24.41 -16.00 12.20
C THR A 590 23.72 -15.33 11.01
N ALA A 591 22.83 -16.06 10.33
CA ALA A 591 22.06 -15.58 9.18
C ALA A 591 20.59 -16.02 9.25
N PRO A 592 19.66 -15.21 8.70
CA PRO A 592 18.24 -15.53 8.67
C PRO A 592 17.94 -16.71 7.75
N VAL A 593 16.72 -17.24 7.84
CA VAL A 593 16.14 -18.10 6.82
C VAL A 593 15.80 -17.23 5.61
N LEU A 594 16.27 -17.63 4.42
CA LEU A 594 16.02 -16.89 3.18
C LEU A 594 14.61 -17.16 2.66
N GLY A 595 13.98 -16.13 2.09
CA GLY A 595 12.67 -16.21 1.45
C GLY A 595 11.55 -15.55 2.26
N THR A 596 10.31 -15.80 1.82
CA THR A 596 9.09 -15.17 2.36
C THR A 596 8.25 -16.14 3.21
N GLN A 597 8.63 -17.41 3.28
CA GLN A 597 7.90 -18.48 3.97
C GLN A 597 8.82 -19.24 4.91
N TYR A 598 8.30 -19.56 6.09
CA TYR A 598 9.00 -20.38 7.05
C TYR A 598 8.71 -21.88 6.80
N PRO A 599 9.73 -22.75 6.65
CA PRO A 599 9.53 -24.16 6.33
C PRO A 599 8.66 -24.93 7.34
N GLY A 600 8.72 -24.58 8.63
CA GLY A 600 7.94 -25.18 9.70
C GLY A 600 6.45 -24.81 9.69
N GLY A 601 6.01 -23.95 8.76
CA GLY A 601 4.62 -23.56 8.59
C GLY A 601 4.12 -22.56 9.63
N SER A 602 2.79 -22.47 9.74
CA SER A 602 2.11 -21.52 10.62
C SER A 602 2.25 -21.90 12.09
N HIS A 603 2.50 -20.90 12.95
CA HIS A 603 2.60 -21.11 14.38
C HIS A 603 1.20 -21.39 15.00
N PRO A 604 0.98 -22.52 15.70
CA PRO A 604 -0.36 -22.90 16.19
C PRO A 604 -1.04 -21.84 17.07
N ALA A 605 -0.29 -21.20 17.98
CA ALA A 605 -0.81 -20.13 18.83
C ALA A 605 -1.25 -18.88 18.04
N GLN A 606 -0.60 -18.60 16.92
CA GLN A 606 -0.97 -17.48 16.05
C GLN A 606 -2.35 -17.74 15.41
N VAL A 607 -2.63 -18.99 15.04
CA VAL A 607 -3.94 -19.39 14.50
C VAL A 607 -5.06 -19.20 15.54
N ILE A 608 -4.79 -19.52 16.81
CA ILE A 608 -5.76 -19.27 17.90
C ILE A 608 -5.97 -17.77 18.11
N LEU A 609 -4.90 -16.98 18.15
CA LEU A 609 -4.99 -15.53 18.28
C LEU A 609 -5.86 -14.92 17.17
N GLU A 610 -5.58 -15.25 15.91
CA GLU A 610 -6.37 -14.78 14.77
C GLU A 610 -7.83 -15.22 14.84
N ARG A 611 -8.09 -16.46 15.29
CA ARG A 611 -9.45 -16.96 15.48
C ARG A 611 -10.20 -16.13 16.53
N VAL A 612 -9.59 -15.83 17.67
CA VAL A 612 -10.22 -15.01 18.71
C VAL A 612 -10.48 -13.59 18.21
N LEU A 613 -9.48 -12.95 17.59
CA LEU A 613 -9.62 -11.59 17.06
C LEU A 613 -10.74 -11.48 16.00
N ARG A 614 -10.96 -12.52 15.18
CA ARG A 614 -12.07 -12.56 14.19
C ARG A 614 -13.46 -12.57 14.81
N THR A 615 -13.59 -12.92 16.10
CA THR A 615 -14.89 -12.92 16.80
C THR A 615 -15.21 -11.58 17.45
N MET A 616 -14.26 -10.65 17.46
CA MET A 616 -14.41 -9.34 18.09
C MET A 616 -15.11 -8.35 17.16
N SER A 617 -15.94 -7.48 17.76
CA SER A 617 -16.61 -6.37 17.09
C SER A 617 -15.81 -5.07 17.24
N LYS A 618 -15.12 -4.87 18.36
CA LYS A 618 -14.23 -3.71 18.53
C LYS A 618 -12.93 -3.89 17.77
N PRO A 619 -12.43 -2.84 17.10
CA PRO A 619 -11.22 -2.93 16.30
C PRO A 619 -9.99 -3.17 17.18
N VAL A 620 -9.29 -4.28 16.91
CA VAL A 620 -7.95 -4.56 17.43
C VAL A 620 -7.02 -4.73 16.24
N TYR A 621 -5.90 -4.00 16.25
CA TYR A 621 -4.89 -4.12 15.20
C TYR A 621 -3.88 -5.22 15.55
N LEU A 622 -3.89 -6.31 14.77
CA LEU A 622 -2.90 -7.38 14.91
C LEU A 622 -1.58 -6.94 14.25
N LEU A 623 -0.52 -6.79 15.05
CA LEU A 623 0.85 -6.72 14.52
C LEU A 623 1.30 -8.15 14.21
N ASN A 624 1.01 -8.66 13.01
CA ASN A 624 1.31 -10.06 12.64
C ASN A 624 2.81 -10.29 12.39
N ILE A 625 3.60 -10.20 13.45
CA ILE A 625 5.06 -10.30 13.44
C ILE A 625 5.57 -11.76 13.37
N THR A 626 4.68 -12.75 13.38
CA THR A 626 5.03 -14.15 13.65
C THR A 626 5.95 -14.71 12.57
N THR A 627 5.52 -14.71 11.32
CA THR A 627 6.30 -15.30 10.21
C THR A 627 7.58 -14.53 9.93
N LEU A 628 7.54 -13.19 9.94
CA LEU A 628 8.77 -12.40 9.78
C LEU A 628 9.77 -12.70 10.90
N SER A 629 9.32 -13.00 12.13
CA SER A 629 10.22 -13.35 13.23
C SER A 629 10.69 -14.81 13.13
N GLN A 630 9.89 -15.73 12.59
CA GLN A 630 10.29 -17.12 12.33
C GLN A 630 11.46 -17.19 11.32
N LEU A 631 11.57 -16.21 10.43
CA LEU A 631 12.70 -16.14 9.49
C LEU A 631 14.01 -15.72 10.16
N ARG A 632 14.01 -15.34 11.45
CA ARG A 632 15.14 -14.70 12.14
C ARG A 632 15.83 -15.58 13.17
N LYS A 633 16.09 -16.85 12.85
CA LYS A 633 16.85 -17.76 13.71
C LYS A 633 18.19 -17.22 14.23
N ASP A 634 18.77 -16.23 13.57
CA ASP A 634 20.01 -15.52 13.91
C ASP A 634 19.87 -14.45 15.01
N GLY A 635 18.65 -13.99 15.28
CA GLY A 635 18.38 -12.81 16.10
C GLY A 635 18.40 -13.01 17.61
N HIS A 636 18.51 -14.25 18.09
CA HIS A 636 18.40 -14.59 19.51
C HIS A 636 19.70 -14.33 20.29
N PRO A 637 19.63 -14.06 21.61
CA PRO A 637 20.80 -14.00 22.47
C PRO A 637 21.60 -15.30 22.50
N SER A 638 20.96 -16.46 22.33
CA SER A 638 21.60 -17.75 22.50
C SER A 638 22.27 -17.83 23.88
N PHE A 639 23.56 -18.16 23.96
CA PHE A 639 24.31 -18.15 25.22
C PHE A 639 24.84 -16.75 25.62
N TYR A 640 24.60 -15.71 24.82
CA TYR A 640 24.91 -14.32 25.17
C TYR A 640 23.77 -13.64 25.93
N GLY A 641 22.79 -14.40 26.42
CA GLY A 641 21.74 -13.93 27.34
C GLY A 641 22.10 -14.15 28.81
N PHE A 642 21.12 -13.95 29.70
CA PHE A 642 21.30 -14.06 31.17
C PHE A 642 21.79 -15.44 31.63
N GLY A 643 21.38 -16.51 30.93
CA GLY A 643 21.72 -17.90 31.26
C GLY A 643 23.14 -18.35 30.86
N GLY A 644 23.86 -17.55 30.07
CA GLY A 644 25.18 -17.93 29.56
C GLY A 644 25.16 -19.25 28.79
N ARG A 645 26.29 -19.96 28.79
CA ARG A 645 26.41 -21.31 28.20
C ARG A 645 25.55 -22.39 28.89
N ARG A 646 25.01 -22.11 30.09
CA ARG A 646 24.22 -23.08 30.87
C ARG A 646 22.76 -23.13 30.45
N SER A 647 22.26 -22.07 29.81
CA SER A 647 20.88 -21.99 29.35
C SER A 647 20.83 -21.13 28.10
N ILE A 648 20.82 -21.79 26.94
CA ILE A 648 20.71 -21.14 25.63
C ILE A 648 19.32 -20.50 25.53
N ASP A 649 19.28 -19.20 25.25
CA ASP A 649 18.03 -18.46 25.02
C ASP A 649 17.75 -18.36 23.53
N CYS A 650 16.79 -19.16 23.05
CA CYS A 650 16.25 -19.08 21.70
C CYS A 650 14.82 -18.55 21.68
N THR A 651 14.46 -17.72 22.66
CA THR A 651 13.10 -17.22 22.88
C THR A 651 13.03 -15.70 22.87
N HIS A 652 13.96 -15.03 23.56
CA HIS A 652 14.10 -13.57 23.53
C HIS A 652 14.97 -13.12 22.36
N TRP A 653 15.07 -11.81 22.14
CA TRP A 653 15.81 -11.22 21.03
C TRP A 653 16.90 -10.26 21.50
N CYS A 654 18.03 -10.28 20.80
CA CYS A 654 19.07 -9.26 20.97
C CYS A 654 18.52 -7.86 20.68
N LEU A 655 19.01 -6.86 21.42
CA LEU A 655 18.79 -5.44 21.16
C LEU A 655 20.15 -4.74 20.92
N PRO A 656 20.28 -3.93 19.85
CA PRO A 656 19.34 -3.76 18.72
C PRO A 656 19.07 -5.07 17.96
N GLY A 657 17.93 -5.16 17.27
CA GLY A 657 17.53 -6.41 16.59
C GLY A 657 16.06 -6.47 16.14
N ILE A 658 15.48 -7.67 16.18
CA ILE A 658 14.15 -7.98 15.64
C ILE A 658 13.04 -7.11 16.26
N PRO A 659 13.02 -6.84 17.58
CA PRO A 659 12.01 -5.97 18.17
C PRO A 659 12.04 -4.52 17.64
N ASP A 660 13.17 -4.04 17.10
CA ASP A 660 13.22 -2.74 16.43
C ASP A 660 12.36 -2.73 15.17
N SER A 661 12.32 -3.85 14.43
CA SER A 661 11.44 -4.01 13.27
C SER A 661 9.97 -4.10 13.67
N TRP A 662 9.65 -4.75 14.80
CA TRP A 662 8.29 -4.74 15.34
C TRP A 662 7.84 -3.31 15.67
N ASN A 663 8.74 -2.49 16.21
CA ASN A 663 8.47 -1.09 16.51
C ASN A 663 8.43 -0.20 15.26
N GLN A 664 9.16 -0.52 14.20
CA GLN A 664 8.97 0.13 12.89
C GLN A 664 7.59 -0.17 12.30
N ILE A 665 7.12 -1.41 12.42
CA ILE A 665 5.79 -1.81 11.96
C ILE A 665 4.70 -1.16 12.82
N LEU A 666 4.86 -1.12 14.15
CA LEU A 666 3.97 -0.38 15.05
C LEU A 666 3.94 1.11 14.70
N PHE A 667 5.09 1.72 14.43
CA PHE A 667 5.18 3.12 13.97
C PHE A 667 4.41 3.36 12.67
N ALA A 668 4.58 2.47 11.68
CA ALA A 668 3.83 2.54 10.43
C ALA A 668 2.32 2.40 10.68
N ALA A 669 1.89 1.40 11.44
CA ALA A 669 0.48 1.16 11.76
C ALA A 669 -0.18 2.27 12.59
N LEU A 670 0.61 3.08 13.31
CA LEU A 670 0.09 4.21 14.10
C LEU A 670 -0.15 5.47 13.26
N PHE A 671 0.59 5.64 12.16
CA PHE A 671 0.71 6.92 11.44
C PHE A 671 0.50 6.85 9.93
N GLN A 672 0.36 5.65 9.37
CA GLN A 672 -0.09 5.37 8.00
C GLN A 672 -1.47 4.73 8.07
#